data_AF-A0A7K7U4N3-F1
#
_entry.id   AF-A0A7K7U4N3-F1
#
_cell.length_a   1.000
_cell.length_b   1.000
_cell.length_c   1.000
_cell.angle_alpha   90.00
_cell.angle_beta   90.00
_cell.angle_gamma   90.00
#
_symmetry.space_group_name_H-M   'P 1'
#
loop_
_entity.id
_entity.type
_entity.pdbx_description
1 polymer ?
#
loop_
_entity_poly.entity_id
_entity_poly.type
_entity_poly.pdbx_seq_one_letter_code
_entity_poly.pdbx_strand_id
1 'polypeptide(L)'
;LQFLLGESDVGQNRAEVSQRVLAELNPRVVVAAHTGELSEAFLASFQVVVLTESPLEEQLRVGDFCHARGICFIVADAKGLAGQLFCDFGMRFVVEDPEEGDPACAIVQDISQGNPGVVTYRGAEDSHGHLFCDGDLVTFSGVEGMTELNNREPIPVRVLDAFRLEIGDTSSFSPYHHGGLVSQVRLPEVHSYEPLRRALVDPKIQVASPEELLRSRSPAGPGYGFTQLSGGIWWPREGTCYPPGDTGPGSRAGVRYRGTPLAPEPMGPRSPQAITGKFVPLDQWLYFDALECLALEGAARLTEEDCAPRGSRYDGQIAVFGAAFQEQLGCQKYLVVGAGAIGCELLKNFAMMGLAAGPGGDLTITDMDTVALSNLHRQLLYRTTDISKPKSVVAAAAVRRMNPDVRVTADQNQVGLATERLYRDDFFRRLDGVASALDTLEARTYLESRCFRCLTPLLDSGTEGPRGNVLAMVPHLTKPLAPASVPRDGTFPLCTLRYFPRTIQHTLQWARDEFEGLFQLPAEHVSRFMEDPAFPEQLPARKALEVLEQVQESLRERPRDWQDCLSWARRHWQSCYHNTIVQLLHNFPPEHETSPGVPFWSGDRSCPHPLTFDPENDTHLEYILAAAHLFAQVHKVPPCSDRAAAQAFLRSMVLPPFMPQDGLRIPLAEEEEEVQAPADSGWLVELTGDLVQRRQELLEGEETQVPLMEPIHFEKDNNIHMDFITAASNLRAENYGIPPADWLTSKRIAGRIVPAIITTTAAVAGLACLEVYKLVGGCRDLSRYRHSNLRLRDVGCQYRLPPRTAPLQYGGREWSCWDRLEMRAVGADGQEMTVQEVLDWLERTHGWTVTMLLHGYTVLYDGGKDEETRSWQRAQR
;
A
#
# COMPACT_ATOMS: atom_id res chain seq x y z
N LEU A 1 -4.48 -23.65 19.73
CA LEU A 1 -3.14 -23.11 19.41
C LEU A 1 -2.99 -21.67 19.87
N GLN A 2 -1.76 -21.27 20.23
CA GLN A 2 -1.35 -19.87 20.34
C GLN A 2 0.06 -19.77 19.73
N PHE A 3 0.28 -18.86 18.78
CA PHE A 3 1.53 -18.71 18.02
C PHE A 3 2.78 -18.35 18.83
N LEU A 4 2.63 -17.95 20.10
CA LEU A 4 3.69 -17.64 21.05
C LEU A 4 4.09 -18.85 21.92
N LEU A 5 3.29 -19.92 21.90
CA LEU A 5 3.47 -21.09 22.77
C LEU A 5 3.87 -22.32 21.94
N GLY A 6 4.91 -23.01 22.39
CA GLY A 6 5.34 -24.30 21.85
C GLY A 6 4.78 -25.48 22.65
N GLU A 7 5.00 -26.70 22.14
CA GLU A 7 4.62 -27.93 22.84
C GLU A 7 5.39 -28.14 24.16
N SER A 8 6.61 -27.59 24.24
CA SER A 8 7.42 -27.57 25.47
C SER A 8 6.80 -26.76 26.61
N ASP A 9 5.82 -25.91 26.31
CA ASP A 9 5.25 -24.97 27.27
C ASP A 9 3.98 -25.50 27.94
N VAL A 10 3.52 -26.70 27.53
CA VAL A 10 2.33 -27.33 28.09
C VAL A 10 2.49 -27.55 29.60
N GLY A 11 1.49 -27.11 30.36
CA GLY A 11 1.49 -27.15 31.83
C GLY A 11 2.11 -25.92 32.50
N GLN A 12 2.77 -25.04 31.76
CA GLN A 12 3.31 -23.78 32.29
C GLN A 12 2.29 -22.64 32.25
N ASN A 13 2.59 -21.55 32.97
CA ASN A 13 1.75 -20.37 32.99
C ASN A 13 1.80 -19.60 31.65
N ARG A 14 0.65 -19.47 30.97
CA ARG A 14 0.57 -18.80 29.66
C ARG A 14 1.07 -17.36 29.68
N ALA A 15 0.81 -16.61 30.76
CA ALA A 15 1.21 -15.21 30.86
C ALA A 15 2.73 -15.07 30.99
N GLU A 16 3.37 -15.92 31.80
CA GLU A 16 4.82 -15.89 32.02
C GLU A 16 5.59 -16.33 30.77
N VAL A 17 5.17 -17.42 30.11
CA VAL A 17 5.83 -17.93 28.89
C VAL A 17 5.71 -16.92 27.74
N SER A 18 4.52 -16.33 27.56
CA SER A 18 4.29 -15.38 26.46
C SER A 18 4.98 -14.02 26.67
N GLN A 19 5.27 -13.63 27.92
CA GLN A 19 5.79 -12.30 28.26
C GLN A 19 7.08 -11.99 27.51
N ARG A 20 8.01 -12.95 27.44
CA ARG A 20 9.32 -12.74 26.81
C ARG A 20 9.17 -12.46 25.32
N VAL A 21 8.39 -13.30 24.63
CA VAL A 21 8.20 -13.18 23.18
C VAL A 21 7.46 -11.88 22.82
N LEU A 22 6.50 -11.46 23.65
CA LEU A 22 5.81 -10.18 23.48
C LEU A 22 6.74 -8.97 23.69
N ALA A 23 7.62 -9.02 24.70
CA ALA A 23 8.58 -7.95 24.96
C ALA A 23 9.56 -7.74 23.78
N GLU A 24 9.90 -8.80 23.05
CA GLU A 24 10.78 -8.73 21.88
C GLU A 24 10.14 -8.03 20.66
N LEU A 25 8.80 -7.92 20.60
CA LEU A 25 8.11 -7.25 19.49
C LEU A 25 8.40 -5.76 19.45
N ASN A 26 8.51 -5.12 20.62
CA ASN A 26 8.80 -3.70 20.71
C ASN A 26 9.62 -3.40 21.98
N PRO A 27 10.95 -3.20 21.85
CA PRO A 27 11.83 -2.88 22.98
C PRO A 27 11.46 -1.60 23.74
N ARG A 28 10.63 -0.72 23.16
CA ARG A 28 10.14 0.50 23.82
C ARG A 28 8.93 0.27 24.72
N VAL A 29 8.34 -0.94 24.69
CA VAL A 29 7.18 -1.32 25.51
C VAL A 29 7.61 -2.31 26.57
N VAL A 30 7.45 -1.91 27.84
CA VAL A 30 7.66 -2.82 28.96
C VAL A 30 6.47 -3.77 29.05
N VAL A 31 6.72 -5.07 28.95
CA VAL A 31 5.71 -6.12 29.12
C VAL A 31 5.98 -6.82 30.46
N ALA A 32 4.94 -6.98 31.28
CA ALA A 32 5.01 -7.70 32.54
C ALA A 32 3.87 -8.73 32.61
N ALA A 33 4.14 -9.87 33.26
CA ALA A 33 3.13 -10.87 33.58
C ALA A 33 2.62 -10.67 35.01
N HIS A 34 1.35 -11.00 35.26
CA HIS A 34 0.74 -11.00 36.59
C HIS A 34 0.03 -12.33 36.82
N THR A 35 0.35 -13.01 37.91
CA THR A 35 -0.22 -14.32 38.26
C THR A 35 -1.14 -14.27 39.47
N GLY A 36 -1.27 -13.09 40.11
CA GLY A 36 -2.16 -12.88 41.24
C GLY A 36 -3.59 -12.50 40.83
N GLU A 37 -4.39 -12.18 41.84
CA GLU A 37 -5.77 -11.71 41.65
C GLU A 37 -5.82 -10.32 40.99
N LEU A 38 -6.88 -10.03 40.23
CA LEU A 38 -7.22 -8.67 39.76
C LEU A 38 -7.94 -7.92 40.88
N SER A 39 -7.14 -7.49 41.86
CA SER A 39 -7.57 -6.56 42.88
C SER A 39 -7.89 -5.19 42.27
N GLU A 40 -8.79 -4.44 42.89
CA GLU A 40 -9.11 -3.06 42.50
C GLU A 40 -7.88 -2.15 42.49
N ALA A 41 -6.97 -2.31 43.46
CA ALA A 41 -5.72 -1.55 43.53
C ALA A 41 -4.80 -1.83 42.33
N PHE A 42 -4.80 -3.07 41.82
CA PHE A 42 -4.09 -3.43 40.61
C PHE A 42 -4.74 -2.79 39.39
N LEU A 43 -6.05 -2.95 39.23
CA LEU A 43 -6.83 -2.39 38.12
C LEU A 43 -6.71 -0.86 38.02
N ALA A 44 -6.69 -0.17 39.16
CA ALA A 44 -6.53 1.29 39.23
C ALA A 44 -5.18 1.80 38.68
N SER A 45 -4.20 0.92 38.44
CA SER A 45 -2.93 1.30 37.85
C SER A 45 -2.94 1.39 36.32
N PHE A 46 -4.07 1.04 35.67
CA PHE A 46 -4.22 1.00 34.23
C PHE A 46 -5.19 2.07 33.73
N GLN A 47 -4.96 2.55 32.50
CA GLN A 47 -5.87 3.46 31.79
C GLN A 47 -6.89 2.70 30.94
N VAL A 48 -6.51 1.50 30.47
CA VAL A 48 -7.36 0.60 29.70
C VAL A 48 -7.24 -0.80 30.27
N VAL A 49 -8.37 -1.48 30.45
CA VAL A 49 -8.47 -2.87 30.86
C VAL A 49 -9.19 -3.66 29.77
N VAL A 50 -8.52 -4.69 29.25
CA VAL A 50 -9.09 -5.62 28.27
C VAL A 50 -9.28 -6.96 28.96
N LEU A 51 -10.51 -7.47 28.98
CA LEU A 51 -10.83 -8.81 29.44
C LEU A 51 -11.15 -9.72 28.25
N THR A 52 -10.57 -10.92 28.30
CA THR A 52 -10.82 -11.99 27.34
C THR A 52 -10.96 -13.31 28.10
N GLU A 53 -11.80 -14.21 27.61
CA GLU A 53 -11.99 -15.56 28.16
C GLU A 53 -12.29 -15.56 29.67
N SER A 54 -13.05 -14.56 30.14
CA SER A 54 -13.39 -14.39 31.56
C SER A 54 -14.88 -14.65 31.82
N PRO A 55 -15.27 -15.23 32.97
CA PRO A 55 -16.68 -15.41 33.30
C PRO A 55 -17.41 -14.07 33.40
N LEU A 56 -18.70 -14.05 33.03
CA LEU A 56 -19.51 -12.84 33.05
C LEU A 56 -19.54 -12.16 34.42
N GLU A 57 -19.58 -12.91 35.51
CA GLU A 57 -19.53 -12.34 36.87
C GLU A 57 -18.27 -11.49 37.10
N GLU A 58 -17.11 -11.96 36.62
CA GLU A 58 -15.87 -11.19 36.70
C GLU A 58 -15.89 -9.98 35.74
N GLN A 59 -16.41 -10.15 34.53
CA GLN A 59 -16.57 -9.04 33.58
C GLN A 59 -17.43 -7.92 34.18
N LEU A 60 -18.54 -8.27 34.84
CA LEU A 60 -19.41 -7.30 35.52
C LEU A 60 -18.68 -6.59 36.67
N ARG A 61 -18.00 -7.35 37.55
CA ARG A 61 -17.25 -6.78 38.68
C ARG A 61 -16.17 -5.80 38.23
N VAL A 62 -15.37 -6.20 37.23
CA VAL A 62 -14.28 -5.37 36.71
C VAL A 62 -14.81 -4.19 35.90
N GLY A 63 -15.86 -4.41 35.09
CA GLY A 63 -16.51 -3.37 34.30
C GLY A 63 -17.11 -2.26 35.17
N ASP A 64 -17.87 -2.62 36.23
CA ASP A 64 -18.42 -1.64 37.18
C ASP A 64 -17.31 -0.78 37.82
N PHE A 65 -16.21 -1.43 38.22
CA PHE A 65 -15.06 -0.74 38.81
C PHE A 65 -14.39 0.21 37.82
N CYS A 66 -14.15 -0.24 36.58
CA CYS A 66 -13.49 0.55 35.55
C CYS A 66 -14.34 1.78 35.18
N HIS A 67 -15.64 1.58 34.94
CA HIS A 67 -16.59 2.64 34.63
C HIS A 67 -16.61 3.72 35.72
N ALA A 68 -16.72 3.29 36.99
CA ALA A 68 -16.75 4.21 38.14
C ALA A 68 -15.45 5.01 38.34
N ARG A 69 -14.32 4.53 37.83
CA ARG A 69 -13.01 5.17 37.94
C ARG A 69 -12.57 5.89 36.66
N GLY A 70 -13.39 5.89 35.61
CA GLY A 70 -13.03 6.46 34.30
C GLY A 70 -11.90 5.71 33.59
N ILE A 71 -11.77 4.40 33.86
CA ILE A 71 -10.83 3.52 33.18
C ILE A 71 -11.55 2.92 31.98
N CYS A 72 -10.96 3.00 30.79
CA CYS A 72 -11.56 2.42 29.59
C CYS A 72 -11.59 0.90 29.70
N PHE A 73 -12.73 0.31 29.41
CA PHE A 73 -12.98 -1.11 29.58
C PHE A 73 -13.39 -1.75 28.26
N ILE A 74 -12.78 -2.89 27.93
CA ILE A 74 -13.05 -3.65 26.71
C ILE A 74 -13.22 -5.12 27.07
N VAL A 75 -14.23 -5.77 26.51
CA VAL A 75 -14.41 -7.23 26.58
C VAL A 75 -14.37 -7.79 25.17
N ALA A 76 -13.57 -8.85 24.95
CA ALA A 76 -13.55 -9.56 23.68
C ALA A 76 -13.47 -11.07 23.90
N ASP A 77 -14.44 -11.81 23.36
CA ASP A 77 -14.49 -13.28 23.47
C ASP A 77 -14.72 -13.92 22.10
N ALA A 78 -14.09 -15.07 21.86
CA ALA A 78 -14.27 -15.86 20.65
C ALA A 78 -14.63 -17.31 21.00
N LYS A 79 -15.74 -17.80 20.45
CA LYS A 79 -16.26 -19.15 20.68
C LYS A 79 -16.53 -19.83 19.33
N GLY A 80 -15.56 -20.62 18.88
CA GLY A 80 -15.62 -21.26 17.56
C GLY A 80 -15.68 -20.21 16.44
N LEU A 81 -16.76 -20.22 15.66
CA LEU A 81 -16.98 -19.30 14.55
C LEU A 81 -17.72 -18.02 14.94
N ALA A 82 -18.05 -17.84 16.22
CA ALA A 82 -18.71 -16.64 16.73
C ALA A 82 -17.78 -15.84 17.65
N GLY A 83 -17.97 -14.52 17.67
CA GLY A 83 -17.24 -13.61 18.54
C GLY A 83 -18.06 -12.42 18.98
N GLN A 84 -17.63 -11.81 20.08
CA GLN A 84 -18.20 -10.58 20.61
C GLN A 84 -17.10 -9.59 21.00
N LEU A 85 -17.41 -8.31 20.88
CA LEU A 85 -16.60 -7.19 21.35
C LEU A 85 -17.51 -6.16 22.02
N PHE A 86 -17.12 -5.69 23.20
CA PHE A 86 -17.79 -4.64 23.95
C PHE A 86 -16.82 -3.55 24.37
N CYS A 87 -17.24 -2.28 24.29
CA CYS A 87 -16.45 -1.13 24.72
C CYS A 87 -17.25 -0.24 25.69
N ASP A 88 -16.62 0.17 26.78
CA ASP A 88 -17.10 1.16 27.74
C ASP A 88 -15.97 2.12 28.11
N PHE A 89 -16.01 3.34 27.58
CA PHE A 89 -15.00 4.37 27.83
C PHE A 89 -15.47 5.44 28.83
N GLY A 90 -16.48 5.11 29.62
CA GLY A 90 -17.02 5.95 30.68
C GLY A 90 -17.98 7.04 30.22
N MET A 91 -18.39 7.89 31.16
CA MET A 91 -19.44 8.89 30.95
C MET A 91 -19.05 10.07 30.06
N ARG A 92 -17.74 10.29 29.85
CA ARG A 92 -17.24 11.40 29.04
C ARG A 92 -15.92 11.00 28.39
N PHE A 93 -15.97 10.75 27.09
CA PHE A 93 -14.83 10.43 26.25
C PHE A 93 -14.71 11.48 25.15
N VAL A 94 -13.52 12.04 24.93
CA VAL A 94 -13.29 13.09 23.91
C VAL A 94 -12.55 12.49 22.73
N VAL A 95 -13.10 12.65 21.53
CA VAL A 95 -12.51 12.27 20.25
C VAL A 95 -12.03 13.54 19.57
N GLU A 96 -10.71 13.75 19.52
CA GLU A 96 -10.08 14.95 18.94
C GLU A 96 -10.11 14.94 17.41
N ASP A 97 -10.00 13.76 16.79
CA ASP A 97 -9.98 13.58 15.33
C ASP A 97 -10.91 12.41 14.95
N PRO A 98 -12.21 12.69 14.72
CA PRO A 98 -13.20 11.65 14.42
C PRO A 98 -13.09 11.11 12.99
N GLU A 99 -12.57 11.90 12.05
CA GLU A 99 -12.54 11.60 10.62
C GLU A 99 -11.23 10.96 10.15
N GLU A 100 -11.24 10.42 8.92
CA GLU A 100 -10.07 9.82 8.29
C GLU A 100 -9.48 10.76 7.24
N GLY A 101 -8.17 10.71 7.03
CA GLY A 101 -7.48 11.50 6.03
C GLY A 101 -7.06 12.86 6.54
N ASP A 102 -6.21 13.54 5.77
CA ASP A 102 -5.76 14.88 6.08
C ASP A 102 -6.95 15.86 5.95
N PRO A 103 -7.07 16.88 6.83
CA PRO A 103 -8.11 17.90 6.69
C PRO A 103 -8.07 18.53 5.29
N ALA A 104 -9.24 18.81 4.72
CA ALA A 104 -9.30 19.40 3.39
C ALA A 104 -8.58 20.76 3.40
N CYS A 105 -7.68 20.98 2.45
CA CYS A 105 -7.00 22.26 2.25
C CYS A 105 -7.04 22.66 0.78
N ALA A 106 -7.15 23.96 0.52
CA ALA A 106 -7.15 24.50 -0.83
C ALA A 106 -6.50 25.87 -0.87
N ILE A 107 -5.81 26.16 -1.99
CA ILE A 107 -5.19 27.46 -2.23
C ILE A 107 -6.25 28.42 -2.74
N VAL A 108 -6.35 29.59 -2.10
CA VAL A 108 -7.26 30.66 -2.48
C VAL A 108 -6.78 31.29 -3.78
N GLN A 109 -7.68 31.42 -4.74
CA GLN A 109 -7.47 32.19 -5.96
C GLN A 109 -8.03 33.60 -5.82
N ASP A 110 -9.27 33.73 -5.32
CA ASP A 110 -9.94 35.01 -5.13
C ASP A 110 -10.92 34.96 -3.95
N ILE A 111 -11.19 36.13 -3.34
CA ILE A 111 -12.22 36.29 -2.31
C ILE A 111 -13.04 37.55 -2.59
N SER A 112 -14.35 37.37 -2.82
CA SER A 112 -15.25 38.49 -3.07
C SER A 112 -15.58 39.26 -1.79
N GLN A 113 -15.75 40.58 -1.92
CA GLN A 113 -16.33 41.43 -0.88
C GLN A 113 -17.85 41.43 -1.00
N GLY A 114 -18.54 40.70 -0.14
CA GLY A 114 -19.99 40.51 -0.22
C GLY A 114 -20.60 39.89 1.04
N ASN A 115 -21.92 39.74 1.02
CA ASN A 115 -22.66 39.01 2.04
C ASN A 115 -23.68 38.08 1.37
N PRO A 116 -23.37 36.78 1.22
CA PRO A 116 -22.14 36.10 1.68
C PRO A 116 -20.91 36.47 0.83
N GLY A 117 -19.72 36.38 1.42
CA GLY A 117 -18.46 36.40 0.68
C GLY A 117 -18.27 35.08 -0.07
N VAL A 118 -17.62 35.09 -1.23
CA VAL A 118 -17.37 33.90 -2.05
C VAL A 118 -15.87 33.72 -2.22
N VAL A 119 -15.38 32.55 -1.82
CA VAL A 119 -14.00 32.14 -2.00
C VAL A 119 -13.92 31.25 -3.23
N THR A 120 -13.01 31.57 -4.14
CA THR A 120 -12.72 30.77 -5.35
C THR A 120 -11.36 30.11 -5.20
N TYR A 121 -11.25 28.82 -5.53
CA TYR A 121 -10.00 28.04 -5.38
C TYR A 121 -9.30 27.80 -6.70
N ARG A 122 -7.98 27.61 -6.60
CA ARG A 122 -7.19 27.04 -7.67
C ARG A 122 -7.38 25.51 -7.68
N GLY A 123 -7.90 24.96 -8.77
CA GLY A 123 -7.98 23.50 -8.96
C GLY A 123 -6.59 22.89 -9.16
N ALA A 124 -6.39 21.64 -8.71
CA ALA A 124 -5.26 20.83 -9.17
C ALA A 124 -5.59 20.23 -10.55
N GLU A 125 -4.61 20.05 -11.47
CA GLU A 125 -4.86 19.24 -12.69
C GLU A 125 -5.35 17.86 -12.23
N ASP A 126 -6.45 17.42 -12.84
CA ASP A 126 -7.22 16.20 -12.55
C ASP A 126 -8.16 16.21 -11.31
N SER A 127 -8.36 17.34 -10.62
CA SER A 127 -9.23 17.38 -9.44
C SER A 127 -10.72 17.65 -9.74
N HIS A 128 -11.59 16.90 -9.07
CA HIS A 128 -13.05 17.12 -8.97
C HIS A 128 -13.44 18.36 -8.14
N GLY A 129 -12.55 19.35 -7.98
CA GLY A 129 -12.73 20.48 -7.08
C GLY A 129 -12.16 20.29 -5.67
N HIS A 130 -12.55 21.17 -4.75
CA HIS A 130 -12.23 21.09 -3.34
C HIS A 130 -12.93 19.91 -2.65
N LEU A 131 -12.38 19.42 -1.52
CA LEU A 131 -12.95 18.31 -0.75
C LEU A 131 -13.91 18.72 0.38
N PHE A 132 -14.20 20.03 0.50
CA PHE A 132 -15.13 20.54 1.52
C PHE A 132 -16.57 20.12 1.26
N CYS A 133 -17.33 19.99 2.34
CA CYS A 133 -18.75 19.70 2.41
C CYS A 133 -19.53 20.86 3.08
N ASP A 134 -20.84 20.94 2.83
CA ASP A 134 -21.71 21.92 3.48
C ASP A 134 -21.64 21.79 5.01
N GLY A 135 -21.36 22.91 5.68
CA GLY A 135 -21.25 22.98 7.14
C GLY A 135 -19.85 22.70 7.69
N ASP A 136 -18.86 22.38 6.85
CA ASP A 136 -17.47 22.29 7.28
C ASP A 136 -17.01 23.61 7.89
N LEU A 137 -16.20 23.52 8.94
CA LEU A 137 -15.54 24.69 9.53
C LEU A 137 -14.18 24.87 8.88
N VAL A 138 -13.83 26.11 8.53
CA VAL A 138 -12.55 26.43 7.91
C VAL A 138 -11.85 27.61 8.57
N THR A 139 -10.53 27.65 8.41
CA THR A 139 -9.69 28.80 8.77
C THR A 139 -8.88 29.25 7.55
N PHE A 140 -8.46 30.51 7.58
CA PHE A 140 -7.65 31.12 6.54
C PHE A 140 -6.28 31.53 7.09
N SER A 141 -5.25 31.36 6.27
CA SER A 141 -3.89 31.79 6.57
C SER A 141 -3.21 32.32 5.30
N GLY A 142 -2.33 33.31 5.44
CA GLY A 142 -1.56 33.85 4.31
C GLY A 142 -2.39 34.62 3.27
N VAL A 143 -3.60 35.08 3.60
CA VAL A 143 -4.42 35.93 2.72
C VAL A 143 -3.89 37.36 2.75
N GLU A 144 -3.46 37.90 1.60
CA GLU A 144 -3.02 39.30 1.49
C GLU A 144 -4.14 40.20 0.96
N GLY A 145 -4.15 41.46 1.41
CA GLY A 145 -5.24 42.41 1.17
C GLY A 145 -6.38 42.24 2.17
N MET A 146 -7.05 41.08 2.17
CA MET A 146 -8.16 40.75 3.08
C MET A 146 -7.67 40.06 4.37
N THR A 147 -6.76 40.74 5.09
CA THR A 147 -6.03 40.16 6.24
C THR A 147 -6.91 39.86 7.45
N GLU A 148 -8.11 40.41 7.52
CA GLU A 148 -9.11 40.18 8.57
C GLU A 148 -9.60 38.72 8.61
N LEU A 149 -9.41 37.98 7.50
CA LEU A 149 -9.67 36.55 7.44
C LEU A 149 -8.57 35.71 8.11
N ASN A 150 -7.34 36.20 8.16
CA ASN A 150 -6.24 35.47 8.78
C ASN A 150 -6.42 35.39 10.29
N ASN A 151 -6.19 34.22 10.87
CA ASN A 151 -6.24 33.97 12.33
C ASN A 151 -7.61 34.22 12.99
N ARG A 152 -8.70 34.15 12.22
CA ARG A 152 -10.07 34.18 12.74
C ARG A 152 -10.47 32.82 13.31
N GLU A 153 -11.44 32.79 14.22
CA GLU A 153 -12.07 31.53 14.65
C GLU A 153 -12.68 30.78 13.45
N PRO A 154 -12.74 29.44 13.48
CA PRO A 154 -13.25 28.65 12.37
C PRO A 154 -14.67 29.07 11.95
N ILE A 155 -14.88 29.29 10.66
CA ILE A 155 -16.17 29.72 10.10
C ILE A 155 -16.81 28.60 9.28
N PRO A 156 -18.14 28.42 9.32
CA PRO A 156 -18.82 27.45 8.49
C PRO A 156 -18.83 27.88 7.02
N VAL A 157 -18.76 26.89 6.13
CA VAL A 157 -18.81 27.11 4.68
C VAL A 157 -20.06 26.47 4.07
N ARG A 158 -20.50 27.03 2.94
CA ARG A 158 -21.49 26.41 2.05
C ARG A 158 -20.87 26.19 0.68
N VAL A 159 -20.94 24.96 0.19
CA VAL A 159 -20.43 24.55 -1.11
C VAL A 159 -21.35 25.07 -2.21
N LEU A 160 -20.80 25.85 -3.14
CA LEU A 160 -21.53 26.30 -4.33
C LEU A 160 -21.32 25.33 -5.49
N ASP A 161 -20.06 24.97 -5.73
CA ASP A 161 -19.63 24.04 -6.75
C ASP A 161 -18.21 23.55 -6.43
N ALA A 162 -17.62 22.77 -7.33
CA ALA A 162 -16.27 22.23 -7.18
C ALA A 162 -15.17 23.27 -6.84
N PHE A 163 -15.34 24.55 -7.17
CA PHE A 163 -14.28 25.55 -7.03
C PHE A 163 -14.68 26.76 -6.18
N ARG A 164 -15.87 26.76 -5.59
CA ARG A 164 -16.37 27.92 -4.84
C ARG A 164 -17.06 27.53 -3.55
N LEU A 165 -16.66 28.19 -2.46
CA LEU A 165 -17.39 28.17 -1.19
C LEU A 165 -17.93 29.56 -0.88
N GLU A 166 -19.12 29.59 -0.30
CA GLU A 166 -19.58 30.76 0.43
C GLU A 166 -19.07 30.73 1.87
N ILE A 167 -18.67 31.91 2.32
CA ILE A 167 -18.33 32.22 3.70
C ILE A 167 -19.25 33.31 4.23
N GLY A 168 -19.06 33.69 5.50
CA GLY A 168 -19.81 34.80 6.11
C GLY A 168 -19.62 36.16 5.42
N ASP A 169 -20.13 37.21 6.06
CA ASP A 169 -20.03 38.58 5.55
C ASP A 169 -18.57 39.07 5.46
N THR A 170 -18.12 39.42 4.24
CA THR A 170 -16.82 40.03 3.93
C THR A 170 -16.96 41.47 3.44
N SER A 171 -18.17 42.04 3.42
CA SER A 171 -18.43 43.39 2.87
C SER A 171 -17.69 44.52 3.60
N SER A 172 -17.36 44.29 4.88
CA SER A 172 -16.62 45.23 5.73
C SER A 172 -15.10 45.04 5.71
N PHE A 173 -14.60 44.03 4.99
CA PHE A 173 -13.18 43.71 4.96
C PHE A 173 -12.45 44.47 3.87
N SER A 174 -11.13 44.53 3.98
CA SER A 174 -10.26 45.06 2.96
C SER A 174 -10.33 44.22 1.66
N PRO A 175 -10.14 44.81 0.47
CA PRO A 175 -10.15 44.07 -0.78
C PRO A 175 -9.08 42.97 -0.79
N TYR A 176 -9.45 41.79 -1.29
CA TYR A 176 -8.49 40.72 -1.52
C TYR A 176 -7.46 41.13 -2.57
N HIS A 177 -6.19 40.78 -2.35
CA HIS A 177 -5.12 41.01 -3.32
C HIS A 177 -4.63 39.70 -3.94
N HIS A 178 -4.04 38.82 -3.13
CA HIS A 178 -3.52 37.52 -3.58
C HIS A 178 -3.20 36.61 -2.38
N GLY A 179 -2.86 35.36 -2.66
CA GLY A 179 -2.43 34.39 -1.66
C GLY A 179 -3.56 33.86 -0.78
N GLY A 180 -3.22 32.96 0.13
CA GLY A 180 -4.18 32.39 1.05
C GLY A 180 -4.33 30.88 0.95
N LEU A 181 -4.40 30.24 2.09
CA LEU A 181 -4.74 28.83 2.25
C LEU A 181 -6.00 28.75 3.10
N VAL A 182 -7.03 28.06 2.59
CA VAL A 182 -8.17 27.62 3.39
C VAL A 182 -7.89 26.21 3.92
N SER A 183 -8.17 25.98 5.19
CA SER A 183 -7.95 24.68 5.84
C SER A 183 -9.15 24.30 6.69
N GLN A 184 -9.66 23.08 6.49
CA GLN A 184 -10.72 22.50 7.29
C GLN A 184 -10.26 22.35 8.74
N VAL A 185 -11.15 22.67 9.67
CA VAL A 185 -10.95 22.47 11.11
C VAL A 185 -11.97 21.45 11.58
N ARG A 186 -11.47 20.33 12.12
CA ARG A 186 -12.30 19.31 12.75
C ARG A 186 -12.42 19.64 14.23
N LEU A 187 -13.66 19.70 14.73
CA LEU A 187 -13.92 19.94 16.14
C LEU A 187 -13.91 18.62 16.93
N PRO A 188 -13.45 18.62 18.19
CA PRO A 188 -13.54 17.45 19.05
C PRO A 188 -14.98 17.06 19.35
N GLU A 189 -15.27 15.75 19.34
CA GLU A 189 -16.57 15.18 19.71
C GLU A 189 -16.54 14.60 21.13
N VAL A 190 -17.65 14.72 21.87
CA VAL A 190 -17.78 14.14 23.21
C VAL A 190 -18.80 13.01 23.18
N HIS A 191 -18.34 11.82 23.58
CA HIS A 191 -19.10 10.58 23.59
C HIS A 191 -19.33 10.09 25.03
N SER A 192 -20.41 9.34 25.27
CA SER A 192 -20.75 8.77 26.58
C SER A 192 -21.17 7.31 26.46
N TYR A 193 -20.57 6.45 27.28
CA TYR A 193 -20.79 5.01 27.27
C TYR A 193 -21.59 4.57 28.49
N GLU A 194 -22.31 3.46 28.35
CA GLU A 194 -23.10 2.84 29.42
C GLU A 194 -22.27 1.74 30.07
N PRO A 195 -22.38 1.53 31.40
CA PRO A 195 -21.68 0.44 32.06
C PRO A 195 -22.20 -0.91 31.56
N LEU A 196 -21.34 -1.93 31.57
CA LEU A 196 -21.65 -3.28 31.04
C LEU A 196 -23.00 -3.83 31.53
N ARG A 197 -23.33 -3.68 32.82
CA ARG A 197 -24.62 -4.13 33.37
C ARG A 197 -25.83 -3.51 32.67
N ARG A 198 -25.75 -2.22 32.36
CA ARG A 198 -26.83 -1.50 31.69
C ARG A 198 -26.87 -1.87 30.22
N ALA A 199 -25.71 -1.95 29.58
CA ALA A 199 -25.56 -2.33 28.18
C ALA A 199 -25.99 -3.79 27.89
N LEU A 200 -25.99 -4.68 28.88
CA LEU A 200 -26.56 -6.03 28.73
C LEU A 200 -28.09 -6.06 28.73
N VAL A 201 -28.72 -5.11 29.42
CA VAL A 201 -30.20 -5.01 29.48
C VAL A 201 -30.75 -4.30 28.25
N ASP A 202 -30.06 -3.25 27.79
CA ASP A 202 -30.44 -2.45 26.62
C ASP A 202 -29.24 -2.28 25.68
N PRO A 203 -28.95 -3.30 24.84
CA PRO A 203 -27.72 -3.32 24.06
C PRO A 203 -27.77 -2.38 22.85
N LYS A 204 -26.80 -1.46 22.79
CA LYS A 204 -26.43 -0.73 21.59
C LYS A 204 -25.54 -1.61 20.70
N ILE A 205 -26.15 -2.22 19.68
CA ILE A 205 -25.46 -3.11 18.74
C ILE A 205 -25.12 -2.35 17.47
N GLN A 206 -23.83 -2.30 17.15
CA GLN A 206 -23.31 -1.72 15.91
C GLN A 206 -23.21 -2.80 14.83
N VAL A 207 -23.85 -2.57 13.69
CA VAL A 207 -23.85 -3.47 12.51
C VAL A 207 -23.70 -2.66 11.23
N ALA A 208 -23.21 -3.28 10.17
CA ALA A 208 -23.05 -2.61 8.88
C ALA A 208 -24.35 -2.53 8.08
N SER A 209 -25.36 -3.36 8.39
CA SER A 209 -26.66 -3.35 7.71
C SER A 209 -27.85 -3.73 8.61
N PRO A 210 -29.09 -3.31 8.26
CA PRO A 210 -30.28 -3.73 9.00
C PRO A 210 -30.50 -5.25 9.02
N GLU A 211 -30.07 -5.97 7.98
CA GLU A 211 -30.16 -7.43 7.90
C GLU A 211 -29.26 -8.12 8.95
N GLU A 212 -28.07 -7.58 9.19
CA GLU A 212 -27.15 -8.03 10.24
C GLU A 212 -27.70 -7.75 11.65
N LEU A 213 -28.45 -6.65 11.82
CA LEU A 213 -29.11 -6.36 13.11
C LEU A 213 -30.10 -7.46 13.48
N LEU A 214 -30.91 -7.90 12.51
CA LEU A 214 -31.90 -8.96 12.69
C LEU A 214 -31.23 -10.30 13.03
N ARG A 215 -30.11 -10.62 12.37
CA ARG A 215 -29.30 -11.81 12.68
C ARG A 215 -28.71 -11.75 14.09
N SER A 216 -28.15 -10.62 14.48
CA SER A 216 -27.52 -10.41 15.79
C SER A 216 -28.51 -10.51 16.96
N ARG A 217 -29.78 -10.11 16.73
CA ARG A 217 -30.87 -10.14 17.71
C ARG A 217 -31.68 -11.44 17.73
N SER A 218 -31.41 -12.38 16.83
CA SER A 218 -32.12 -13.66 16.76
C SER A 218 -31.91 -14.48 18.05
N PRO A 219 -32.88 -15.30 18.50
CA PRO A 219 -32.66 -16.27 19.59
C PRO A 219 -31.55 -17.29 19.29
N ALA A 220 -31.25 -17.52 18.01
CA ALA A 220 -30.11 -18.30 17.52
C ALA A 220 -28.89 -17.43 17.16
N GLY A 221 -28.98 -16.12 17.38
CA GLY A 221 -27.93 -15.15 17.09
C GLY A 221 -26.89 -15.06 18.21
N PRO A 222 -25.68 -14.57 17.90
CA PRO A 222 -24.57 -14.54 18.84
C PRO A 222 -24.90 -13.78 20.13
N GLY A 223 -25.60 -12.64 20.09
CA GLY A 223 -25.91 -11.86 21.29
C GLY A 223 -26.75 -12.60 22.34
N TYR A 224 -27.76 -13.37 21.90
CA TYR A 224 -28.55 -14.21 22.82
C TYR A 224 -27.75 -15.43 23.30
N GLY A 225 -26.94 -16.04 22.41
CA GLY A 225 -26.10 -17.20 22.71
C GLY A 225 -25.00 -16.92 23.75
N PHE A 226 -24.26 -15.82 23.63
CA PHE A 226 -23.19 -15.46 24.58
C PHE A 226 -23.72 -15.16 25.99
N THR A 227 -24.90 -14.56 26.09
CA THR A 227 -25.57 -14.27 27.37
C THR A 227 -26.11 -15.53 28.05
N GLN A 228 -26.49 -16.56 27.27
CA GLN A 228 -26.89 -17.87 27.81
C GLN A 228 -25.69 -18.76 28.17
N LEU A 229 -24.64 -18.79 27.34
CA LEU A 229 -23.42 -19.56 27.57
C LEU A 229 -22.67 -19.12 28.85
N SER A 230 -22.81 -17.86 29.25
CA SER A 230 -22.26 -17.32 30.50
C SER A 230 -23.07 -17.69 31.75
N GLY A 231 -24.30 -18.22 31.60
CA GLY A 231 -25.16 -18.72 32.69
C GLY A 231 -25.23 -20.25 32.81
N GLY A 232 -24.58 -20.99 31.91
CA GLY A 232 -24.59 -22.45 31.84
C GLY A 232 -24.49 -22.94 30.39
N ILE A 233 -23.56 -23.86 30.11
CA ILE A 233 -23.21 -24.27 28.74
C ILE A 233 -24.34 -25.13 28.15
N TRP A 234 -25.07 -24.59 27.16
CA TRP A 234 -25.97 -25.35 26.28
C TRP A 234 -25.46 -25.25 24.83
N TRP A 235 -25.24 -26.39 24.19
CA TRP A 235 -25.00 -26.48 22.74
C TRP A 235 -26.33 -26.77 22.03
N PRO A 236 -26.62 -26.17 20.87
CA PRO A 236 -27.87 -26.43 20.16
C PRO A 236 -27.74 -27.71 19.33
N ARG A 237 -27.86 -28.87 19.98
CA ARG A 237 -28.53 -30.09 19.50
C ARG A 237 -28.30 -31.22 20.52
N GLU A 238 -29.38 -31.56 21.20
CA GLU A 238 -29.61 -32.79 21.97
C GLU A 238 -28.50 -33.24 22.95
N GLY A 239 -28.53 -32.66 24.16
CA GLY A 239 -28.66 -33.50 25.36
C GLY A 239 -27.50 -34.40 25.79
N THR A 240 -26.24 -33.95 25.74
CA THR A 240 -25.17 -34.55 26.56
C THR A 240 -24.12 -33.51 26.97
N CYS A 241 -23.93 -33.35 28.28
CA CYS A 241 -22.88 -32.50 28.87
C CYS A 241 -21.59 -33.32 29.00
N TYR A 242 -20.49 -32.89 28.40
CA TYR A 242 -19.16 -33.27 28.89
C TYR A 242 -18.72 -32.26 29.95
N PRO A 243 -18.27 -32.69 31.14
CA PRO A 243 -17.74 -31.78 32.14
C PRO A 243 -16.44 -31.14 31.60
N PRO A 244 -16.14 -29.90 31.98
CA PRO A 244 -14.83 -29.32 31.71
C PRO A 244 -13.77 -30.23 32.35
N GLY A 245 -12.81 -30.69 31.55
CA GLY A 245 -11.51 -31.04 32.09
C GLY A 245 -10.99 -29.82 32.84
N ASP A 246 -10.76 -30.00 34.13
CA ASP A 246 -10.28 -29.03 35.11
C ASP A 246 -9.13 -28.20 34.51
N THR A 247 -9.42 -27.00 34.01
CA THR A 247 -8.42 -25.98 33.75
C THR A 247 -8.47 -25.04 34.94
N GLY A 248 -7.55 -25.28 35.88
CA GLY A 248 -7.39 -24.52 37.11
C GLY A 248 -7.23 -23.00 36.89
N PRO A 249 -7.21 -22.21 37.99
CA PRO A 249 -7.46 -20.78 38.00
C PRO A 249 -6.57 -20.01 37.01
N GLY A 250 -7.22 -19.31 36.09
CA GLY A 250 -6.59 -18.52 35.04
C GLY A 250 -5.74 -17.37 35.60
N SER A 251 -4.44 -17.44 35.35
CA SER A 251 -3.53 -16.31 35.44
C SER A 251 -3.77 -15.33 34.30
N ARG A 252 -3.90 -14.06 34.67
CA ARG A 252 -4.41 -12.95 33.87
C ARG A 252 -3.24 -12.20 33.24
N ALA A 253 -3.21 -12.08 31.92
CA ALA A 253 -2.20 -11.24 31.24
C ALA A 253 -2.56 -9.76 31.41
N GLY A 254 -2.08 -9.12 32.48
CA GLY A 254 -2.13 -7.66 32.64
C GLY A 254 -0.84 -7.02 32.11
N VAL A 255 -0.89 -6.38 30.95
CA VAL A 255 0.25 -5.65 30.38
C VAL A 255 0.42 -4.32 31.12
N ARG A 256 1.45 -4.22 31.97
CA ARG A 256 1.78 -3.00 32.73
C ARG A 256 2.63 -2.03 31.92
N TYR A 257 2.09 -0.86 31.60
CA TYR A 257 2.86 0.29 31.12
C TYR A 257 3.30 1.15 32.32
N ARG A 258 4.59 1.48 32.43
CA ARG A 258 5.10 2.40 33.48
C ARG A 258 6.12 3.35 32.86
N GLY A 259 5.73 4.60 32.63
CA GLY A 259 6.64 5.71 32.36
C GLY A 259 6.79 6.58 33.61
N THR A 260 8.01 6.86 34.04
CA THR A 260 8.33 7.89 35.06
C THR A 260 8.13 9.31 34.51
N PRO A 261 7.78 10.30 35.34
CA PRO A 261 7.30 11.60 34.88
C PRO A 261 8.43 12.59 34.61
N LEU A 262 8.66 12.96 33.34
CA LEU A 262 9.35 14.19 32.92
C LEU A 262 8.83 14.59 31.53
N ALA A 263 7.87 15.53 31.49
CA ALA A 263 7.44 16.32 30.31
C ALA A 263 6.89 15.52 29.08
N PRO A 264 6.18 16.16 28.12
CA PRO A 264 5.19 15.48 27.27
C PRO A 264 5.79 14.73 26.07
N GLU A 265 5.00 13.75 25.57
CA GLU A 265 5.28 12.72 24.55
C GLU A 265 6.09 11.49 25.04
N PRO A 266 5.73 10.22 24.68
CA PRO A 266 5.50 9.78 23.29
C PRO A 266 4.51 8.61 23.02
N MET A 267 4.34 8.38 21.71
CA MET A 267 3.60 7.35 20.96
C MET A 267 4.10 5.90 21.13
N GLY A 268 3.19 4.91 21.09
CA GLY A 268 3.43 3.45 21.03
C GLY A 268 2.16 2.61 21.28
N PRO A 269 2.02 1.36 20.76
CA PRO A 269 0.74 0.77 20.37
C PRO A 269 -0.11 0.35 21.57
N ARG A 270 -1.31 0.92 21.59
CA ARG A 270 -2.40 0.85 22.57
C ARG A 270 -3.67 0.58 21.74
N SER A 271 -4.84 0.20 22.27
CA SER A 271 -6.05 0.31 21.43
C SER A 271 -6.14 1.79 21.04
N PRO A 272 -5.98 2.16 19.74
CA PRO A 272 -5.62 3.53 19.40
C PRO A 272 -6.69 4.50 19.89
N GLN A 273 -7.95 4.14 19.69
CA GLN A 273 -9.12 4.93 20.04
C GLN A 273 -9.15 5.30 21.53
N ALA A 274 -9.13 4.31 22.44
CA ALA A 274 -9.36 4.52 23.88
C ALA A 274 -8.33 5.43 24.58
N ILE A 275 -7.12 5.58 24.03
CA ILE A 275 -6.05 6.37 24.65
C ILE A 275 -5.71 7.63 23.85
N THR A 276 -5.94 7.65 22.54
CA THR A 276 -5.54 8.80 21.69
C THR A 276 -6.67 9.77 21.39
N GLY A 277 -7.94 9.37 21.61
CA GLY A 277 -9.07 10.16 21.12
C GLY A 277 -9.12 10.24 19.59
N LYS A 278 -8.45 9.33 18.88
CA LYS A 278 -8.44 9.27 17.41
C LYS A 278 -9.40 8.20 16.91
N PHE A 279 -10.24 8.56 15.95
CA PHE A 279 -11.39 7.81 15.43
C PHE A 279 -12.50 7.61 16.47
N VAL A 280 -13.74 7.57 15.97
CA VAL A 280 -14.91 7.25 16.79
C VAL A 280 -14.84 5.80 17.27
N PRO A 281 -14.95 5.51 18.57
CA PRO A 281 -14.95 4.14 19.07
C PRO A 281 -16.29 3.42 18.88
N LEU A 282 -16.26 2.08 18.97
CA LEU A 282 -17.44 1.22 19.02
C LEU A 282 -18.39 1.63 20.17
N ASP A 283 -19.65 1.96 19.86
CA ASP A 283 -20.74 2.25 20.83
C ASP A 283 -21.89 1.24 20.65
N GLN A 284 -21.88 0.06 21.28
CA GLN A 284 -20.92 -0.47 22.28
C GLN A 284 -20.60 -1.93 22.03
N TRP A 285 -21.56 -2.67 21.44
CA TRP A 285 -21.45 -4.08 21.13
C TRP A 285 -21.25 -4.30 19.64
N LEU A 286 -20.30 -5.17 19.32
CA LEU A 286 -20.13 -5.77 18.01
C LEU A 286 -20.22 -7.29 18.18
N TYR A 287 -21.11 -7.92 17.41
CA TYR A 287 -21.18 -9.36 17.30
C TYR A 287 -20.77 -9.78 15.89
N PHE A 288 -20.03 -10.88 15.80
CA PHE A 288 -19.55 -11.42 14.54
C PHE A 288 -19.75 -12.94 14.52
N ASP A 289 -20.14 -13.47 13.37
CA ASP A 289 -20.12 -14.90 13.11
C ASP A 289 -19.64 -15.18 11.68
N ALA A 290 -19.07 -16.37 11.50
CA ALA A 290 -18.64 -16.89 10.21
C ALA A 290 -19.22 -18.28 9.96
N LEU A 291 -20.50 -18.47 10.28
CA LEU A 291 -21.16 -19.78 10.19
C LEU A 291 -21.18 -20.33 8.76
N GLU A 292 -21.02 -19.47 7.73
CA GLU A 292 -20.86 -19.93 6.35
C GLU A 292 -19.61 -20.79 6.12
N CYS A 293 -18.61 -20.74 7.01
CA CYS A 293 -17.46 -21.64 6.97
C CYS A 293 -17.84 -23.11 7.24
N LEU A 294 -19.00 -23.37 7.85
CA LEU A 294 -19.53 -24.74 8.01
C LEU A 294 -20.23 -25.27 6.75
N ALA A 295 -20.26 -24.51 5.65
CA ALA A 295 -20.78 -24.99 4.37
C ALA A 295 -19.79 -25.91 3.62
N LEU A 296 -19.16 -26.83 4.33
CA LEU A 296 -18.33 -27.89 3.77
C LEU A 296 -19.25 -28.98 3.20
N GLU A 297 -18.86 -29.64 2.11
CA GLU A 297 -19.56 -30.84 1.66
C GLU A 297 -19.57 -31.89 2.79
N GLY A 298 -20.76 -32.21 3.31
CA GLY A 298 -20.92 -33.16 4.41
C GLY A 298 -20.90 -32.57 5.84
N ALA A 299 -20.59 -31.28 6.04
CA ALA A 299 -20.55 -30.69 7.40
C ALA A 299 -21.89 -30.71 8.16
N ALA A 300 -23.03 -30.79 7.45
CA ALA A 300 -24.34 -31.02 8.07
C ALA A 300 -24.46 -32.38 8.80
N ARG A 301 -23.42 -33.24 8.73
CA ARG A 301 -23.34 -34.58 9.32
C ARG A 301 -22.21 -34.75 10.35
N LEU A 302 -21.52 -33.67 10.76
CA LEU A 302 -20.49 -33.78 11.80
C LEU A 302 -21.08 -34.41 13.06
N THR A 303 -20.44 -35.48 13.54
CA THR A 303 -20.82 -36.20 14.76
C THR A 303 -19.94 -35.79 15.94
N GLU A 304 -20.34 -36.16 17.17
CA GLU A 304 -19.50 -35.97 18.35
C GLU A 304 -18.14 -36.68 18.21
N GLU A 305 -18.09 -37.83 17.53
CA GLU A 305 -16.85 -38.56 17.30
C GLU A 305 -15.92 -37.83 16.33
N ASP A 306 -16.45 -37.22 15.28
CA ASP A 306 -15.66 -36.43 14.32
C ASP A 306 -14.97 -35.23 14.99
N CYS A 307 -15.68 -34.60 15.93
CA CYS A 307 -15.25 -33.40 16.66
C CYS A 307 -14.53 -33.71 17.98
N ALA A 308 -14.37 -34.98 18.35
CA ALA A 308 -13.72 -35.37 19.60
C ALA A 308 -12.23 -34.96 19.60
N PRO A 309 -11.69 -34.50 20.75
CA PRO A 309 -10.29 -34.11 20.87
C PRO A 309 -9.38 -35.31 20.60
N ARG A 310 -8.26 -35.08 19.92
CA ARG A 310 -7.28 -36.09 19.52
C ARG A 310 -5.97 -35.99 20.30
N GLY A 311 -5.90 -35.09 21.29
CA GLY A 311 -4.64 -34.75 21.94
C GLY A 311 -3.70 -34.01 20.97
N SER A 312 -4.28 -33.40 19.94
CA SER A 312 -3.55 -32.65 18.93
C SER A 312 -3.59 -31.17 19.28
N ARG A 313 -2.57 -30.44 18.82
CA ARG A 313 -2.55 -29.00 18.91
C ARG A 313 -3.79 -28.37 18.22
N TYR A 314 -4.34 -29.02 17.18
CA TYR A 314 -5.51 -28.56 16.45
C TYR A 314 -6.87 -28.89 17.09
N ASP A 315 -6.92 -29.45 18.32
CA ASP A 315 -8.17 -29.88 18.96
C ASP A 315 -9.25 -28.78 19.01
N GLY A 316 -8.88 -27.52 19.21
CA GLY A 316 -9.84 -26.40 19.19
C GLY A 316 -10.49 -26.14 17.83
N GLN A 317 -9.82 -26.51 16.73
CA GLN A 317 -10.34 -26.40 15.36
C GLN A 317 -11.09 -27.67 14.95
N ILE A 318 -10.60 -28.84 15.37
CA ILE A 318 -11.28 -30.14 15.21
C ILE A 318 -12.66 -30.11 15.87
N ALA A 319 -12.80 -29.47 17.03
CA ALA A 319 -14.08 -29.32 17.71
C ALA A 319 -15.15 -28.60 16.87
N VAL A 320 -14.75 -27.82 15.85
CA VAL A 320 -15.66 -27.06 14.97
C VAL A 320 -15.84 -27.75 13.63
N PHE A 321 -14.75 -28.21 13.01
CA PHE A 321 -14.76 -28.69 11.63
C PHE A 321 -14.58 -30.21 11.47
N GLY A 322 -14.24 -30.92 12.55
CA GLY A 322 -13.94 -32.34 12.55
C GLY A 322 -12.51 -32.70 12.13
N ALA A 323 -12.05 -33.88 12.56
CA ALA A 323 -10.68 -34.34 12.32
C ALA A 323 -10.37 -34.55 10.82
N ALA A 324 -11.34 -35.07 10.05
CA ALA A 324 -11.16 -35.31 8.61
C ALA A 324 -10.88 -34.00 7.83
N PHE A 325 -11.55 -32.91 8.19
CA PHE A 325 -11.28 -31.61 7.56
C PHE A 325 -9.91 -31.06 7.97
N GLN A 326 -9.47 -31.30 9.22
CA GLN A 326 -8.13 -30.92 9.67
C GLN A 326 -7.03 -31.65 8.87
N GLU A 327 -7.24 -32.93 8.55
CA GLU A 327 -6.34 -33.68 7.65
C GLU A 327 -6.33 -33.08 6.24
N GLN A 328 -7.50 -32.72 5.71
CA GLN A 328 -7.62 -32.08 4.40
C GLN A 328 -6.85 -30.75 4.31
N LEU A 329 -6.91 -29.93 5.37
CA LEU A 329 -6.09 -28.71 5.51
C LEU A 329 -4.59 -29.03 5.48
N GLY A 330 -4.19 -30.10 6.16
CA GLY A 330 -2.80 -30.56 6.18
C GLY A 330 -2.27 -30.93 4.79
N CYS A 331 -3.13 -31.45 3.90
CA CYS A 331 -2.73 -31.90 2.56
C CYS A 331 -2.66 -30.78 1.50
N GLN A 332 -3.02 -29.54 1.85
CA GLN A 332 -3.11 -28.45 0.88
C GLN A 332 -1.75 -27.96 0.36
N LYS A 333 -1.72 -27.52 -0.90
CA LYS A 333 -0.59 -26.89 -1.57
C LYS A 333 -0.89 -25.44 -1.90
N TYR A 334 -0.26 -24.50 -1.19
CA TYR A 334 -0.55 -23.07 -1.31
C TYR A 334 0.69 -22.28 -1.68
N LEU A 335 0.49 -21.27 -2.54
CA LEU A 335 1.48 -20.21 -2.79
C LEU A 335 1.05 -18.92 -2.07
N VAL A 336 1.93 -18.35 -1.26
CA VAL A 336 1.81 -17.00 -0.70
C VAL A 336 2.75 -16.07 -1.46
N VAL A 337 2.18 -15.08 -2.13
CA VAL A 337 2.95 -14.07 -2.88
C VAL A 337 3.01 -12.78 -2.08
N GLY A 338 4.21 -12.47 -1.57
CA GLY A 338 4.45 -11.37 -0.64
C GLY A 338 4.55 -11.85 0.81
N ALA A 339 5.63 -11.49 1.48
CA ALA A 339 5.93 -11.70 2.90
C ALA A 339 5.97 -10.36 3.65
N GLY A 340 5.20 -9.38 3.18
CA GLY A 340 4.97 -8.09 3.84
C GLY A 340 4.04 -8.20 5.06
N ALA A 341 3.30 -7.13 5.37
CA ALA A 341 2.43 -7.07 6.55
C ALA A 341 1.33 -8.15 6.50
N ILE A 342 0.55 -8.18 5.41
CA ILE A 342 -0.51 -9.18 5.20
C ILE A 342 0.09 -10.58 5.15
N GLY A 343 1.21 -10.75 4.44
CA GLY A 343 1.91 -12.02 4.31
C GLY A 343 2.31 -12.61 5.67
N CYS A 344 2.90 -11.81 6.55
CA CYS A 344 3.24 -12.22 7.91
C CYS A 344 2.02 -12.74 8.70
N GLU A 345 0.89 -12.03 8.63
CA GLU A 345 -0.34 -12.41 9.33
C GLU A 345 -1.01 -13.66 8.74
N LEU A 346 -1.05 -13.77 7.40
CA LEU A 346 -1.53 -14.98 6.71
C LEU A 346 -0.68 -16.20 7.08
N LEU A 347 0.64 -16.07 7.06
CA LEU A 347 1.56 -17.16 7.38
C LEU A 347 1.46 -17.60 8.84
N LYS A 348 1.33 -16.66 9.77
CA LYS A 348 1.00 -16.95 11.17
C LYS A 348 -0.31 -17.73 11.25
N ASN A 349 -1.36 -17.29 10.57
CA ASN A 349 -2.65 -17.97 10.60
C ASN A 349 -2.59 -19.36 9.95
N PHE A 350 -1.92 -19.53 8.81
CA PHE A 350 -1.74 -20.82 8.14
C PHE A 350 -0.97 -21.81 9.01
N ALA A 351 0.07 -21.34 9.71
CA ALA A 351 0.76 -22.14 10.71
C ALA A 351 -0.18 -22.58 11.83
N MET A 352 -1.05 -21.69 12.32
CA MET A 352 -2.01 -22.03 13.37
C MET A 352 -3.16 -22.94 12.89
N MET A 353 -3.57 -22.82 11.62
CA MET A 353 -4.61 -23.64 10.99
C MET A 353 -4.13 -25.05 10.65
N GLY A 354 -2.81 -25.27 10.60
CA GLY A 354 -2.22 -26.52 10.10
C GLY A 354 -2.32 -26.68 8.59
N LEU A 355 -2.39 -25.56 7.85
CA LEU A 355 -2.37 -25.59 6.39
C LEU A 355 -1.01 -26.13 5.92
N ALA A 356 -1.01 -27.12 5.02
CA ALA A 356 0.21 -27.78 4.53
C ALA A 356 1.04 -28.50 5.61
N ALA A 357 0.44 -28.82 6.76
CA ALA A 357 1.10 -29.54 7.86
C ALA A 357 1.01 -31.08 7.75
N GLY A 358 0.30 -31.59 6.75
CA GLY A 358 0.04 -33.02 6.54
C GLY A 358 0.85 -33.62 5.39
N PRO A 359 0.73 -34.94 5.17
CA PRO A 359 1.41 -35.63 4.08
C PRO A 359 1.05 -35.05 2.71
N GLY A 360 2.06 -34.64 1.94
CA GLY A 360 1.87 -34.10 0.59
C GLY A 360 1.46 -32.62 0.52
N GLY A 361 1.21 -31.98 1.67
CA GLY A 361 1.03 -30.53 1.76
C GLY A 361 2.33 -29.78 1.47
N ASP A 362 2.20 -28.56 0.94
CA ASP A 362 3.33 -27.70 0.60
C ASP A 362 2.95 -26.21 0.62
N LEU A 363 3.67 -25.41 1.41
CA LEU A 363 3.49 -23.96 1.48
C LEU A 363 4.69 -23.27 0.85
N THR A 364 4.52 -22.68 -0.33
CA THR A 364 5.56 -21.86 -0.95
C THR A 364 5.35 -20.38 -0.63
N ILE A 365 6.40 -19.68 -0.20
CA ILE A 365 6.41 -18.25 0.07
C ILE A 365 7.40 -17.60 -0.89
N THR A 366 6.99 -16.56 -1.61
CA THR A 366 7.93 -15.77 -2.41
C THR A 366 7.83 -14.28 -2.12
N ASP A 367 9.00 -13.66 -1.90
CA ASP A 367 9.16 -12.22 -1.69
C ASP A 367 10.62 -11.86 -2.02
N MET A 368 10.81 -10.86 -2.87
CA MET A 368 12.12 -10.38 -3.33
C MET A 368 12.78 -9.39 -2.37
N ASP A 369 12.02 -8.82 -1.43
CA ASP A 369 12.51 -7.79 -0.53
C ASP A 369 13.31 -8.37 0.65
N THR A 370 14.11 -7.50 1.25
CA THR A 370 14.75 -7.73 2.54
C THR A 370 14.01 -7.01 3.67
N VAL A 371 14.20 -7.48 4.90
CA VAL A 371 13.60 -6.86 6.09
C VAL A 371 14.23 -5.49 6.35
N ALA A 372 13.41 -4.44 6.42
CA ALA A 372 13.82 -3.10 6.80
C ALA A 372 13.35 -2.73 8.21
N LEU A 373 14.01 -1.76 8.86
CA LEU A 373 13.60 -1.26 10.19
C LEU A 373 12.15 -0.73 10.17
N SER A 374 11.78 -0.03 9.10
CA SER A 374 10.44 0.52 8.87
C SER A 374 9.36 -0.57 8.82
N ASN A 375 9.71 -1.83 8.63
CA ASN A 375 8.76 -2.94 8.53
C ASN A 375 8.30 -3.48 9.88
N LEU A 376 9.13 -3.37 10.92
CA LEU A 376 8.95 -4.12 12.18
C LEU A 376 7.68 -3.75 12.96
N HIS A 377 7.10 -2.57 12.75
CA HIS A 377 5.86 -2.15 13.43
C HIS A 377 4.60 -2.90 12.95
N ARG A 378 4.67 -3.59 11.80
CA ARG A 378 3.52 -4.29 11.20
C ARG A 378 3.83 -5.67 10.61
N GLN A 379 5.08 -6.09 10.62
CA GLN A 379 5.52 -7.40 10.12
C GLN A 379 6.02 -8.24 11.30
N LEU A 380 5.06 -8.84 12.01
CA LEU A 380 5.23 -9.41 13.35
C LEU A 380 6.20 -10.62 13.41
N LEU A 381 6.49 -11.22 12.25
CA LEU A 381 7.43 -12.35 12.15
C LEU A 381 8.91 -11.93 12.23
N TYR A 382 9.21 -10.64 12.08
CA TYR A 382 10.59 -10.14 11.98
C TYR A 382 11.07 -9.51 13.28
N ARG A 383 12.38 -9.50 13.48
CA ARG A 383 13.06 -8.84 14.60
C ARG A 383 14.12 -7.88 14.09
N THR A 384 14.64 -7.04 14.98
CA THR A 384 15.76 -6.13 14.68
C THR A 384 17.00 -6.87 14.18
N THR A 385 17.22 -8.10 14.64
CA THR A 385 18.31 -8.98 14.20
C THR A 385 18.13 -9.54 12.79
N ASP A 386 16.97 -9.34 12.17
CA ASP A 386 16.65 -9.86 10.83
C ASP A 386 16.76 -8.80 9.74
N ILE A 387 17.07 -7.55 10.09
CA ILE A 387 17.28 -6.46 9.14
C ILE A 387 18.30 -6.89 8.07
N SER A 388 18.02 -6.53 6.81
CA SER A 388 18.78 -6.88 5.61
C SER A 388 18.74 -8.36 5.20
N LYS A 389 18.06 -9.24 5.94
CA LYS A 389 17.82 -10.63 5.49
C LYS A 389 16.59 -10.71 4.57
N PRO A 390 16.52 -11.68 3.64
CA PRO A 390 15.36 -11.87 2.78
C PRO A 390 14.08 -12.16 3.58
N LYS A 391 12.99 -11.44 3.29
CA LYS A 391 11.72 -11.54 4.02
C LYS A 391 11.16 -12.97 4.00
N SER A 392 11.07 -13.58 2.83
CA SER A 392 10.51 -14.93 2.65
C SER A 392 11.24 -16.00 3.47
N VAL A 393 12.58 -15.91 3.55
CA VAL A 393 13.43 -16.84 4.30
C VAL A 393 13.18 -16.71 5.81
N VAL A 394 13.16 -15.48 6.33
CA VAL A 394 12.89 -15.21 7.75
C VAL A 394 11.46 -15.62 8.12
N ALA A 395 10.48 -15.32 7.25
CA ALA A 395 9.08 -15.68 7.45
C ALA A 395 8.90 -17.21 7.50
N ALA A 396 9.52 -17.96 6.57
CA ALA A 396 9.49 -19.42 6.58
C ALA A 396 10.12 -20.00 7.85
N ALA A 397 11.23 -19.43 8.33
CA ALA A 397 11.83 -19.84 9.59
C ALA A 397 10.89 -19.57 10.79
N ALA A 398 10.17 -18.43 10.79
CA ALA A 398 9.19 -18.13 11.82
C ALA A 398 8.00 -19.10 11.81
N VAL A 399 7.48 -19.45 10.63
CA VAL A 399 6.42 -20.46 10.46
C VAL A 399 6.85 -21.80 11.04
N ARG A 400 8.05 -22.30 10.70
CA ARG A 400 8.55 -23.57 11.24
C ARG A 400 8.72 -23.57 12.75
N ARG A 401 9.09 -22.43 13.35
CA ARG A 401 9.15 -22.30 14.82
C ARG A 401 7.78 -22.38 15.46
N MET A 402 6.78 -21.73 14.85
CA MET A 402 5.39 -21.75 15.34
C MET A 402 4.77 -23.14 15.19
N ASN A 403 5.00 -23.76 14.04
CA ASN A 403 4.49 -25.08 13.71
C ASN A 403 5.51 -25.91 12.91
N PRO A 404 6.22 -26.85 13.56
CA PRO A 404 7.22 -27.70 12.92
C PRO A 404 6.67 -28.63 11.83
N ASP A 405 5.37 -28.93 11.85
CA ASP A 405 4.74 -29.85 10.90
C ASP A 405 4.51 -29.19 9.53
N VAL A 406 4.47 -27.86 9.46
CA VAL A 406 4.21 -27.14 8.21
C VAL A 406 5.40 -27.27 7.28
N ARG A 407 5.17 -27.90 6.11
CA ARG A 407 6.15 -27.91 5.04
C ARG A 407 6.13 -26.56 4.33
N VAL A 408 7.19 -25.79 4.53
CA VAL A 408 7.33 -24.45 3.94
C VAL A 408 8.60 -24.34 3.11
N THR A 409 8.48 -23.72 1.94
CA THR A 409 9.57 -23.39 1.00
C THR A 409 9.62 -21.87 0.82
N ALA A 410 10.83 -21.29 0.78
CA ALA A 410 11.04 -19.86 0.65
C ALA A 410 11.80 -19.53 -0.63
N ASP A 411 11.15 -18.80 -1.52
CA ASP A 411 11.69 -18.23 -2.74
C ASP A 411 11.91 -16.73 -2.58
N GLN A 412 12.84 -16.18 -3.36
CA GLN A 412 13.21 -14.75 -3.33
C GLN A 412 12.90 -14.06 -4.66
N ASN A 413 11.94 -14.61 -5.42
CA ASN A 413 11.68 -14.21 -6.79
C ASN A 413 10.54 -13.20 -6.85
N GLN A 414 10.70 -12.13 -7.63
CA GLN A 414 9.59 -11.26 -7.97
C GLN A 414 8.65 -12.00 -8.93
N VAL A 415 7.40 -12.20 -8.54
CA VAL A 415 6.38 -12.82 -9.40
C VAL A 415 6.01 -11.85 -10.51
N GLY A 416 6.25 -12.25 -11.76
CA GLY A 416 6.06 -11.40 -12.94
C GLY A 416 6.52 -12.11 -14.21
N LEU A 417 6.46 -11.41 -15.34
CA LEU A 417 6.84 -11.96 -16.65
C LEU A 417 8.27 -12.52 -16.69
N ALA A 418 9.21 -11.86 -16.01
CA ALA A 418 10.62 -12.26 -15.97
C ALA A 418 10.84 -13.64 -15.28
N THR A 419 9.93 -14.05 -14.39
CA THR A 419 10.08 -15.27 -13.58
C THR A 419 9.16 -16.41 -14.02
N GLU A 420 8.50 -16.31 -15.18
CA GLU A 420 7.62 -17.36 -15.71
C GLU A 420 8.30 -18.70 -15.96
N ARG A 421 9.62 -18.69 -16.22
CA ARG A 421 10.40 -19.91 -16.36
C ARG A 421 10.43 -20.73 -15.07
N LEU A 422 10.33 -20.07 -13.91
CA LEU A 422 10.24 -20.68 -12.58
C LEU A 422 8.78 -21.00 -12.24
N TYR A 423 7.89 -20.01 -12.37
CA TYR A 423 6.46 -20.13 -12.06
C TYR A 423 5.60 -20.44 -13.30
N ARG A 424 5.93 -21.55 -13.97
CA ARG A 424 5.22 -22.02 -15.19
C ARG A 424 3.77 -22.38 -14.88
N ASP A 425 2.96 -22.54 -15.93
CA ASP A 425 1.56 -22.94 -15.78
C ASP A 425 1.41 -24.25 -14.98
N ASP A 426 2.32 -25.21 -15.19
CA ASP A 426 2.32 -26.48 -14.44
C ASP A 426 2.58 -26.31 -12.95
N PHE A 427 3.29 -25.24 -12.54
CA PHE A 427 3.44 -24.91 -11.13
C PHE A 427 2.09 -24.50 -10.54
N PHE A 428 1.40 -23.54 -11.17
CA PHE A 428 0.09 -23.06 -10.71
C PHE A 428 -1.01 -24.13 -10.75
N ARG A 429 -1.03 -24.98 -11.79
CA ARG A 429 -1.99 -26.09 -11.90
C ARG A 429 -1.89 -27.14 -10.79
N ARG A 430 -0.74 -27.22 -10.10
CA ARG A 430 -0.54 -28.15 -8.97
C ARG A 430 -0.94 -27.57 -7.62
N LEU A 431 -1.24 -26.28 -7.55
CA LEU A 431 -1.64 -25.60 -6.31
C LEU A 431 -3.15 -25.78 -6.08
N ASP A 432 -3.52 -25.93 -4.81
CA ASP A 432 -4.91 -25.92 -4.38
C ASP A 432 -5.42 -24.48 -4.18
N GLY A 433 -4.52 -23.51 -3.99
CA GLY A 433 -4.86 -22.11 -3.91
C GLY A 433 -3.65 -21.17 -3.86
N VAL A 434 -3.92 -19.89 -4.11
CA VAL A 434 -2.94 -18.79 -4.03
C VAL A 434 -3.48 -17.72 -3.09
N ALA A 435 -2.63 -17.20 -2.21
CA ALA A 435 -2.94 -16.04 -1.37
C ALA A 435 -2.02 -14.86 -1.76
N SER A 436 -2.64 -13.76 -2.18
CA SER A 436 -1.96 -12.52 -2.54
C SER A 436 -1.81 -11.63 -1.30
N ALA A 437 -0.58 -11.19 -1.06
CA ALA A 437 -0.18 -10.23 -0.03
C ALA A 437 0.66 -9.10 -0.64
N LEU A 438 0.26 -8.66 -1.85
CA LEU A 438 0.95 -7.71 -2.71
C LEU A 438 0.55 -6.26 -2.43
N ASP A 439 1.44 -5.32 -2.66
CA ASP A 439 1.25 -3.88 -2.45
C ASP A 439 1.14 -3.06 -3.75
N THR A 440 1.27 -3.69 -4.92
CA THR A 440 1.11 -3.04 -6.23
C THR A 440 -0.04 -3.64 -7.04
N LEU A 441 -0.75 -2.78 -7.78
CA LEU A 441 -1.85 -3.22 -8.65
C LEU A 441 -1.35 -4.07 -9.82
N GLU A 442 -0.18 -3.75 -10.36
CA GLU A 442 0.45 -4.49 -11.46
C GLU A 442 0.71 -5.96 -11.08
N ALA A 443 1.37 -6.19 -9.94
CA ALA A 443 1.67 -7.54 -9.49
C ALA A 443 0.39 -8.34 -9.19
N ARG A 444 -0.65 -7.69 -8.63
CA ARG A 444 -1.96 -8.31 -8.39
C ARG A 444 -2.61 -8.74 -9.70
N THR A 445 -2.62 -7.86 -10.70
CA THR A 445 -3.20 -8.11 -12.03
C THR A 445 -2.48 -9.25 -12.73
N TYR A 446 -1.15 -9.28 -12.66
CA TYR A 446 -0.36 -10.37 -13.19
C TYR A 446 -0.71 -11.70 -12.51
N LEU A 447 -0.70 -11.74 -11.17
CA LEU A 447 -1.00 -12.95 -10.41
C LEU A 447 -2.41 -13.47 -10.67
N GLU A 448 -3.38 -12.58 -10.76
CA GLU A 448 -4.76 -12.90 -11.12
C GLU A 448 -4.83 -13.56 -12.50
N SER A 449 -4.19 -12.96 -13.51
CA SER A 449 -4.12 -13.51 -14.87
C SER A 449 -3.55 -14.92 -14.89
N ARG A 450 -2.48 -15.18 -14.10
CA ARG A 450 -1.90 -16.52 -13.97
C ARG A 450 -2.87 -17.52 -13.34
N CYS A 451 -3.54 -17.13 -12.25
CA CYS A 451 -4.53 -17.97 -11.57
C CYS A 451 -5.74 -18.25 -12.45
N PHE A 452 -6.25 -17.25 -13.16
CA PHE A 452 -7.34 -17.38 -14.12
C PHE A 452 -7.00 -18.32 -15.29
N ARG A 453 -5.78 -18.20 -15.82
CA ARG A 453 -5.27 -19.07 -16.88
C ARG A 453 -5.10 -20.51 -16.43
N CYS A 454 -4.68 -20.73 -15.18
CA CYS A 454 -4.36 -22.06 -14.65
C CYS A 454 -5.51 -22.71 -13.86
N LEU A 455 -6.68 -22.07 -13.81
CA LEU A 455 -7.85 -22.51 -13.03
C LEU A 455 -7.51 -22.71 -11.53
N THR A 456 -6.66 -21.85 -10.99
CA THR A 456 -6.23 -21.89 -9.59
C THR A 456 -7.05 -20.88 -8.77
N PRO A 457 -7.63 -21.25 -7.63
CA PRO A 457 -8.27 -20.30 -6.73
C PRO A 457 -7.30 -19.22 -6.25
N LEU A 458 -7.78 -17.97 -6.17
CA LEU A 458 -7.00 -16.83 -5.68
C LEU A 458 -7.76 -16.13 -4.56
N LEU A 459 -7.05 -15.84 -3.48
CA LEU A 459 -7.49 -14.98 -2.40
C LEU A 459 -6.66 -13.70 -2.41
N ASP A 460 -7.26 -12.59 -2.81
CA ASP A 460 -6.63 -11.27 -2.82
C ASP A 460 -6.97 -10.48 -1.57
N SER A 461 -5.96 -9.82 -0.98
CA SER A 461 -6.10 -9.05 0.25
C SER A 461 -5.36 -7.72 0.13
N GLY A 462 -5.98 -6.63 0.62
CA GLY A 462 -5.39 -5.29 0.60
C GLY A 462 -5.67 -4.49 1.86
N THR A 463 -4.79 -3.53 2.14
CA THR A 463 -4.91 -2.61 3.28
C THR A 463 -4.42 -1.22 2.92
N GLU A 464 -5.11 -0.20 3.41
CA GLU A 464 -4.73 1.20 3.36
C GLU A 464 -5.20 1.87 4.66
N GLY A 465 -4.27 2.15 5.57
CA GLY A 465 -4.57 2.69 6.90
C GLY A 465 -5.59 1.82 7.66
N PRO A 466 -6.73 2.39 8.12
CA PRO A 466 -7.82 1.65 8.79
C PRO A 466 -8.73 0.88 7.82
N ARG A 467 -8.50 0.94 6.50
CA ARG A 467 -9.30 0.28 5.46
C ARG A 467 -8.63 -1.00 4.99
N GLY A 468 -9.44 -2.00 4.66
CA GLY A 468 -8.92 -3.23 4.06
C GLY A 468 -9.98 -3.99 3.28
N ASN A 469 -9.55 -4.88 2.40
CA ASN A 469 -10.44 -5.68 1.58
C ASN A 469 -9.93 -7.13 1.44
N VAL A 470 -10.87 -8.06 1.28
CA VAL A 470 -10.62 -9.47 0.97
C VAL A 470 -11.52 -9.88 -0.19
N LEU A 471 -10.93 -10.42 -1.24
CA LEU A 471 -11.62 -10.86 -2.46
C LEU A 471 -11.25 -12.31 -2.75
N ALA A 472 -12.25 -13.17 -2.87
CA ALA A 472 -12.07 -14.56 -3.30
C ALA A 472 -12.44 -14.71 -4.78
N MET A 473 -11.54 -15.28 -5.57
CA MET A 473 -11.74 -15.70 -6.96
C MET A 473 -11.74 -17.23 -7.02
N VAL A 474 -12.88 -17.80 -7.38
CA VAL A 474 -13.10 -19.26 -7.38
C VAL A 474 -13.41 -19.73 -8.81
N PRO A 475 -12.56 -20.58 -9.40
CA PRO A 475 -12.76 -21.11 -10.75
C PRO A 475 -14.15 -21.71 -10.95
N HIS A 476 -14.75 -21.41 -12.11
CA HIS A 476 -16.10 -21.81 -12.52
C HIS A 476 -17.25 -21.29 -11.64
N LEU A 477 -16.99 -20.45 -10.62
CA LEU A 477 -18.02 -19.96 -9.70
C LEU A 477 -18.12 -18.43 -9.71
N THR A 478 -17.01 -17.72 -9.51
CA THR A 478 -16.97 -16.25 -9.48
C THR A 478 -16.44 -15.70 -10.80
N LYS A 479 -16.75 -14.45 -11.16
CA LYS A 479 -15.98 -13.77 -12.22
C LYS A 479 -14.52 -13.59 -11.78
N PRO A 480 -13.59 -13.44 -12.75
CA PRO A 480 -12.26 -12.90 -12.47
C PRO A 480 -12.39 -11.59 -11.71
N LEU A 481 -11.36 -11.24 -10.94
CA LEU A 481 -11.35 -9.96 -10.28
C LEU A 481 -11.32 -8.91 -11.41
N ALA A 482 -12.15 -7.86 -11.33
CA ALA A 482 -12.05 -6.85 -12.36
C ALA A 482 -10.63 -6.28 -12.26
N PRO A 483 -9.86 -6.14 -13.37
CA PRO A 483 -8.68 -5.30 -13.31
C PRO A 483 -9.20 -3.96 -12.81
N ALA A 484 -8.73 -3.52 -11.64
CA ALA A 484 -9.03 -2.16 -11.23
C ALA A 484 -8.66 -1.32 -12.45
N SER A 485 -9.59 -0.47 -12.93
CA SER A 485 -9.24 0.52 -13.94
C SER A 485 -7.96 1.12 -13.42
N VAL A 486 -6.83 0.85 -14.08
CA VAL A 486 -5.55 1.35 -13.62
C VAL A 486 -5.84 2.83 -13.50
N PRO A 487 -5.94 3.40 -12.28
CA PRO A 487 -6.02 4.84 -12.19
C PRO A 487 -4.81 5.23 -13.01
N ARG A 488 -4.99 6.05 -14.07
CA ARG A 488 -3.82 6.54 -14.79
C ARG A 488 -2.91 6.98 -13.67
N ASP A 489 -1.77 6.30 -13.50
CA ASP A 489 -0.82 6.71 -12.48
C ASP A 489 -0.71 8.20 -12.69
N GLY A 490 -0.74 8.99 -11.62
CA GLY A 490 -0.71 10.45 -11.67
C GLY A 490 0.59 10.96 -12.28
N THR A 491 0.91 10.52 -13.50
CA THR A 491 1.92 11.00 -14.41
C THR A 491 1.42 12.36 -14.80
N PHE A 492 1.83 13.33 -13.99
CA PHE A 492 1.66 14.71 -14.31
C PHE A 492 2.21 14.95 -15.72
N PRO A 493 1.55 15.78 -16.54
CA PRO A 493 2.09 16.14 -17.84
C PRO A 493 3.54 16.63 -17.70
N LEU A 494 4.42 16.22 -18.62
CA LEU A 494 5.84 16.57 -18.55
C LEU A 494 6.05 18.10 -18.53
N CYS A 495 5.20 18.86 -19.23
CA CYS A 495 5.21 20.32 -19.20
C CYS A 495 4.89 20.87 -17.80
N THR A 496 3.96 20.26 -17.06
CA THR A 496 3.60 20.61 -15.68
C THR A 496 4.77 20.33 -14.73
N LEU A 497 5.43 19.18 -14.85
CA LEU A 497 6.61 18.87 -14.03
C LEU A 497 7.79 19.80 -14.35
N ARG A 498 8.06 20.02 -15.64
CA ARG A 498 9.27 20.71 -16.12
C ARG A 498 9.18 22.24 -16.07
N TYR A 499 8.02 22.84 -16.26
CA TYR A 499 7.88 24.30 -16.38
C TYR A 499 6.79 24.92 -15.52
N PHE A 500 5.69 24.21 -15.24
CA PHE A 500 4.51 24.81 -14.60
C PHE A 500 4.02 24.00 -13.38
N PRO A 501 4.86 23.74 -12.36
CA PRO A 501 4.41 23.08 -11.16
C PRO A 501 3.41 23.95 -10.40
N ARG A 502 2.49 23.30 -9.69
CA ARG A 502 1.38 23.97 -8.97
C ARG A 502 1.20 23.46 -7.56
N THR A 503 1.66 22.24 -7.30
CA THR A 503 1.50 21.55 -6.03
C THR A 503 2.84 20.99 -5.59
N ILE A 504 2.98 20.73 -4.30
CA ILE A 504 4.18 20.09 -3.75
C ILE A 504 4.38 18.68 -4.32
N GLN A 505 3.31 17.99 -4.75
CA GLN A 505 3.37 16.71 -5.43
C GLN A 505 4.12 16.82 -6.77
N HIS A 506 3.89 17.91 -7.54
CA HIS A 506 4.59 18.12 -8.81
C HIS A 506 6.09 18.32 -8.58
N THR A 507 6.47 19.13 -7.60
CA THR A 507 7.89 19.38 -7.32
C THR A 507 8.57 18.17 -6.68
N LEU A 508 7.87 17.35 -5.90
CA LEU A 508 8.39 16.08 -5.36
C LEU A 508 8.57 15.03 -6.46
N GLN A 509 7.63 14.91 -7.40
CA GLN A 509 7.79 14.00 -8.55
C GLN A 509 8.94 14.49 -9.44
N TRP A 510 9.03 15.79 -9.73
CA TRP A 510 10.18 16.36 -10.43
C TRP A 510 11.50 16.05 -9.71
N ALA A 511 11.57 16.22 -8.38
CA ALA A 511 12.78 15.92 -7.62
C ALA A 511 13.17 14.43 -7.69
N ARG A 512 12.20 13.51 -7.80
CA ARG A 512 12.47 12.08 -8.03
C ARG A 512 13.04 11.82 -9.41
N ASP A 513 12.49 12.47 -10.43
CA ASP A 513 12.99 12.37 -11.81
C ASP A 513 14.42 12.94 -11.91
N GLU A 514 14.71 14.04 -11.21
CA GLU A 514 16.07 14.60 -11.08
C GLU A 514 17.02 13.65 -10.35
N PHE A 515 16.58 12.98 -9.27
CA PHE A 515 17.41 12.00 -8.57
C PHE A 515 17.83 10.86 -9.52
N GLU A 516 16.86 10.31 -10.26
CA GLU A 516 17.12 9.25 -11.25
C GLU A 516 18.01 9.75 -12.40
N GLY A 517 17.75 10.96 -12.90
CA GLY A 517 18.50 11.59 -13.99
C GLY A 517 19.93 11.99 -13.63
N LEU A 518 20.24 12.23 -12.36
CA LEU A 518 21.58 12.63 -11.91
C LEU A 518 22.41 11.47 -11.35
N PHE A 519 21.79 10.54 -10.63
CA PHE A 519 22.52 9.54 -9.83
C PHE A 519 22.33 8.10 -10.29
N GLN A 520 21.33 7.83 -11.14
CA GLN A 520 21.05 6.47 -11.63
C GLN A 520 21.39 6.33 -13.12
N LEU A 521 20.63 7.00 -13.99
CA LEU A 521 20.71 6.82 -15.45
C LEU A 521 22.11 7.10 -16.02
N PRO A 522 22.81 8.20 -15.66
CA PRO A 522 24.16 8.45 -16.19
C PRO A 522 25.14 7.33 -15.84
N ALA A 523 25.06 6.80 -14.62
CA ALA A 523 25.92 5.71 -14.16
C ALA A 523 25.60 4.38 -14.86
N GLU A 524 24.31 4.07 -15.09
CA GLU A 524 23.89 2.90 -15.87
C GLU A 524 24.35 3.00 -17.32
N HIS A 525 24.20 4.17 -17.96
CA HIS A 525 24.62 4.41 -19.34
C HIS A 525 26.13 4.31 -19.49
N VAL A 526 26.91 4.93 -18.59
CA VAL A 526 28.39 4.80 -18.58
C VAL A 526 28.80 3.36 -18.33
N SER A 527 28.18 2.65 -17.39
CA SER A 527 28.52 1.25 -17.10
C SER A 527 28.25 0.35 -18.30
N ARG A 528 27.07 0.43 -18.92
CA ARG A 528 26.75 -0.32 -20.14
C ARG A 528 27.66 0.03 -21.31
N PHE A 529 27.96 1.31 -21.50
CA PHE A 529 28.88 1.75 -22.54
C PHE A 529 30.29 1.19 -22.34
N MET A 530 30.76 1.09 -21.09
CA MET A 530 32.06 0.50 -20.78
C MET A 530 32.05 -1.03 -20.95
N GLU A 531 30.97 -1.72 -20.58
CA GLU A 531 30.84 -3.18 -20.62
C GLU A 531 30.59 -3.73 -22.03
N ASP A 532 29.68 -3.13 -22.80
CA ASP A 532 29.25 -3.61 -24.12
C ASP A 532 29.71 -2.68 -25.26
N PRO A 533 30.70 -3.10 -26.08
CA PRO A 533 31.13 -2.34 -27.25
C PRO A 533 30.02 -2.03 -28.26
N ALA A 534 28.97 -2.85 -28.32
CA ALA A 534 27.85 -2.70 -29.25
C ALA A 534 26.73 -1.81 -28.68
N PHE A 535 26.85 -1.32 -27.44
CA PHE A 535 25.83 -0.49 -26.80
C PHE A 535 25.37 0.71 -27.65
N PRO A 536 26.27 1.52 -28.26
CA PRO A 536 25.84 2.64 -29.11
C PRO A 536 24.99 2.23 -30.32
N GLU A 537 25.23 1.04 -30.88
CA GLU A 537 24.51 0.52 -32.06
C GLU A 537 23.15 -0.10 -31.70
N GLN A 538 22.95 -0.50 -30.44
CA GLN A 538 21.70 -1.09 -29.94
C GLN A 538 20.66 -0.04 -29.56
N LEU A 539 21.06 1.22 -29.37
CA LEU A 539 20.17 2.30 -28.97
C LEU A 539 19.18 2.65 -30.09
N PRO A 540 17.89 2.86 -29.78
CA PRO A 540 16.95 3.40 -30.75
C PRO A 540 17.44 4.76 -31.26
N ALA A 541 17.39 4.98 -32.58
CA ALA A 541 17.93 6.19 -33.22
C ALA A 541 17.41 7.51 -32.59
N ARG A 542 16.19 7.51 -32.04
CA ARG A 542 15.58 8.69 -31.39
C ARG A 542 16.18 9.04 -30.01
N LYS A 543 16.78 8.07 -29.31
CA LYS A 543 17.35 8.25 -27.96
C LYS A 543 18.88 8.18 -27.93
N ALA A 544 19.50 7.76 -29.04
CA ALA A 544 20.93 7.55 -29.12
C ALA A 544 21.73 8.83 -28.83
N LEU A 545 21.31 9.98 -29.37
CA LEU A 545 22.01 11.25 -29.16
C LEU A 545 22.02 11.67 -27.68
N GLU A 546 20.84 11.72 -27.06
CA GLU A 546 20.65 12.10 -25.64
C GLU A 546 21.49 11.21 -24.70
N VAL A 547 21.44 9.88 -24.91
CA VAL A 547 22.20 8.93 -24.07
C VAL A 547 23.71 9.10 -24.25
N LEU A 548 24.18 9.28 -25.49
CA LEU A 548 25.61 9.42 -25.75
C LEU A 548 26.17 10.78 -25.29
N GLU A 549 25.42 11.86 -25.41
CA GLU A 549 25.77 13.16 -24.84
C GLU A 549 25.90 13.07 -23.31
N GLN A 550 24.96 12.39 -22.65
CA GLN A 550 25.03 12.15 -21.21
C GLN A 550 26.25 11.33 -20.80
N VAL A 551 26.64 10.32 -21.59
CA VAL A 551 27.89 9.56 -21.38
C VAL A 551 29.11 10.48 -21.53
N GLN A 552 29.15 11.31 -22.56
CA GLN A 552 30.25 12.26 -22.79
C GLN A 552 30.41 13.24 -21.63
N GLU A 553 29.31 13.85 -21.18
CA GLU A 553 29.30 14.78 -20.06
C GLU A 553 29.74 14.11 -18.76
N SER A 554 29.21 12.92 -18.46
CA SER A 554 29.57 12.15 -17.26
C SER A 554 31.05 11.79 -17.20
N LEU A 555 31.65 11.45 -18.34
CA LEU A 555 33.09 11.19 -18.45
C LEU A 555 33.93 12.47 -18.33
N ARG A 556 33.39 13.63 -18.76
CA ARG A 556 34.06 14.93 -18.69
C ARG A 556 34.03 15.53 -17.28
N GLU A 557 32.93 15.37 -16.57
CA GLU A 557 32.68 15.98 -15.25
C GLU A 557 33.13 15.13 -14.06
N ARG A 558 33.96 14.10 -14.28
CA ARG A 558 34.42 13.19 -13.23
C ARG A 558 35.14 13.94 -12.10
N PRO A 559 34.64 13.88 -10.85
CA PRO A 559 35.26 14.57 -9.72
C PRO A 559 36.55 13.88 -9.27
N ARG A 560 37.53 14.66 -8.81
CA ARG A 560 38.78 14.14 -8.22
C ARG A 560 38.72 14.10 -6.70
N ASP A 561 38.01 15.03 -6.10
CA ASP A 561 37.88 15.18 -4.66
C ASP A 561 36.49 15.70 -4.26
N TRP A 562 36.29 15.87 -2.95
CA TRP A 562 35.04 16.37 -2.38
C TRP A 562 34.71 17.82 -2.82
N GLN A 563 35.71 18.66 -3.08
CA GLN A 563 35.48 20.06 -3.49
C GLN A 563 34.96 20.13 -4.93
N ASP A 564 35.43 19.24 -5.80
CA ASP A 564 34.87 19.07 -7.15
C ASP A 564 33.38 18.66 -7.07
N CYS A 565 32.99 17.77 -6.14
CA CYS A 565 31.59 17.39 -5.91
C CYS A 565 30.73 18.58 -5.41
N LEU A 566 31.24 19.39 -4.47
CA LEU A 566 30.56 20.61 -4.02
C LEU A 566 30.39 21.63 -5.16
N SER A 567 31.41 21.76 -6.01
CA SER A 567 31.38 22.65 -7.18
C SER A 567 30.36 22.19 -8.21
N TRP A 568 30.27 20.89 -8.45
CA TRP A 568 29.24 20.29 -9.30
C TRP A 568 27.84 20.57 -8.74
N ALA A 569 27.60 20.26 -7.46
CA ALA A 569 26.30 20.49 -6.83
C ALA A 569 25.88 21.97 -6.86
N ARG A 570 26.83 22.90 -6.66
CA ARG A 570 26.57 24.35 -6.72
C ARG A 570 26.27 24.85 -8.13
N ARG A 571 26.93 24.31 -9.16
CA ARG A 571 26.61 24.59 -10.57
C ARG A 571 25.24 24.03 -10.93
N HIS A 572 24.91 22.83 -10.46
CA HIS A 572 23.61 22.21 -10.69
C HIS A 572 22.47 23.02 -10.03
N TRP A 573 22.64 23.41 -8.77
CA TRP A 573 21.71 24.32 -8.07
C TRP A 573 21.47 25.61 -8.88
N GLN A 574 22.55 26.23 -9.39
CA GLN A 574 22.46 27.45 -10.21
C GLN A 574 21.63 27.21 -11.48
N SER A 575 21.87 26.07 -12.14
CA SER A 575 21.17 25.71 -13.36
C SER A 575 19.66 25.57 -13.13
N CYS A 576 19.26 24.81 -12.11
CA CYS A 576 17.86 24.46 -11.88
C CYS A 576 17.03 25.61 -11.31
N TYR A 577 17.52 26.28 -10.25
CA TYR A 577 16.69 27.22 -9.47
C TYR A 577 16.90 28.68 -9.83
N HIS A 578 17.88 28.98 -10.70
CA HIS A 578 18.15 30.33 -11.19
C HIS A 578 18.16 30.40 -12.72
N ASN A 579 19.09 29.74 -13.40
CA ASN A 579 19.32 29.93 -14.83
C ASN A 579 18.11 29.50 -15.66
N THR A 580 17.55 28.33 -15.38
CA THR A 580 16.36 27.81 -16.07
C THR A 580 15.14 28.71 -15.85
N ILE A 581 15.02 29.31 -14.65
CA ILE A 581 13.95 30.25 -14.32
C ILE A 581 14.13 31.59 -15.04
N VAL A 582 15.37 32.10 -15.09
CA VAL A 582 15.70 33.30 -15.88
C VAL A 582 15.41 33.08 -17.37
N GLN A 583 15.76 31.90 -17.91
CA GLN A 583 15.43 31.54 -19.29
C GLN A 583 13.90 31.46 -19.52
N LEU A 584 13.15 30.87 -18.58
CA LEU A 584 11.70 30.77 -18.66
C LEU A 584 11.03 32.16 -18.64
N LEU A 585 11.49 33.06 -17.77
CA LEU A 585 10.99 34.45 -17.69
C LEU A 585 11.43 35.31 -18.88
N HIS A 586 12.56 35.00 -19.50
CA HIS A 586 12.98 35.63 -20.74
C HIS A 586 12.04 35.26 -21.90
N ASN A 587 11.64 33.99 -21.97
CA ASN A 587 10.70 33.50 -22.97
C ASN A 587 9.26 34.01 -22.72
N PHE A 588 8.84 34.03 -21.45
CA PHE A 588 7.52 34.49 -21.03
C PHE A 588 7.66 35.52 -19.89
N PRO A 589 7.82 36.82 -20.22
CA PRO A 589 7.90 37.88 -19.22
C PRO A 589 6.71 37.88 -18.24
N PRO A 590 6.84 38.45 -17.03
CA PRO A 590 5.73 38.53 -16.07
C PRO A 590 4.47 39.20 -16.63
N GLU A 591 4.64 40.16 -17.53
CA GLU A 591 3.57 40.90 -18.21
C GLU A 591 3.11 40.24 -19.52
N HIS A 592 3.55 39.01 -19.82
CA HIS A 592 3.23 38.34 -21.07
C HIS A 592 1.73 38.04 -21.16
N GLU A 593 1.12 38.31 -22.31
CA GLU A 593 -0.30 38.04 -22.58
C GLU A 593 -0.42 36.96 -23.67
N THR A 594 -1.28 35.96 -23.46
CA THR A 594 -1.60 34.95 -24.48
C THR A 594 -2.51 35.50 -25.56
N SER A 595 -3.40 36.44 -25.18
CA SER A 595 -4.28 37.21 -26.05
C SER A 595 -4.57 38.56 -25.36
N PRO A 596 -4.99 39.61 -26.10
CA PRO A 596 -5.14 40.95 -25.53
C PRO A 596 -5.97 40.96 -24.24
N GLY A 597 -5.35 41.32 -23.11
CA GLY A 597 -5.98 41.38 -21.79
C GLY A 597 -6.10 40.03 -21.06
N VAL A 598 -5.48 38.95 -21.55
CA VAL A 598 -5.39 37.65 -20.87
C VAL A 598 -3.93 37.38 -20.46
N PRO A 599 -3.59 37.57 -19.18
CA PRO A 599 -2.23 37.32 -18.69
C PRO A 599 -1.84 35.85 -18.85
N PHE A 600 -0.63 35.59 -19.34
CA PHE A 600 -0.06 34.24 -19.47
C PHE A 600 0.12 33.57 -18.11
N TRP A 601 0.59 34.34 -17.11
CA TRP A 601 0.76 33.88 -15.74
C TRP A 601 -0.55 34.02 -14.95
N SER A 602 -1.60 33.34 -15.41
CA SER A 602 -2.89 33.27 -14.74
C SER A 602 -3.44 31.84 -14.73
N GLY A 603 -4.43 31.58 -13.88
CA GLY A 603 -5.02 30.25 -13.72
C GLY A 603 -3.99 29.21 -13.27
N ASP A 604 -3.65 28.28 -14.17
CA ASP A 604 -2.76 27.15 -13.91
C ASP A 604 -1.25 27.46 -13.99
N ARG A 605 -0.87 28.71 -14.25
CA ARG A 605 0.53 29.10 -14.40
C ARG A 605 0.91 30.12 -13.34
N SER A 606 1.73 29.69 -12.37
CA SER A 606 2.32 30.60 -11.39
C SER A 606 3.59 31.20 -11.96
N CYS A 607 3.71 32.54 -11.95
CA CYS A 607 4.92 33.22 -12.39
C CYS A 607 6.07 32.88 -11.44
N PRO A 608 7.15 32.25 -11.90
CA PRO A 608 8.26 31.91 -11.04
C PRO A 608 9.16 33.13 -10.77
N HIS A 609 10.00 33.04 -9.76
CA HIS A 609 11.09 33.97 -9.54
C HIS A 609 12.43 33.22 -9.37
N PRO A 610 13.54 33.74 -9.91
CA PRO A 610 14.84 33.10 -9.78
C PRO A 610 15.34 33.21 -8.34
N LEU A 611 15.91 32.13 -7.79
CA LEU A 611 16.51 32.15 -6.45
C LEU A 611 17.95 32.65 -6.51
N THR A 612 18.42 33.27 -5.42
CA THR A 612 19.83 33.60 -5.23
C THR A 612 20.41 32.65 -4.20
N PHE A 613 21.54 32.01 -4.51
CA PHE A 613 22.15 31.06 -3.60
C PHE A 613 22.63 31.77 -2.33
N ASP A 614 22.34 31.15 -1.18
CA ASP A 614 22.74 31.63 0.13
C ASP A 614 23.25 30.42 0.93
N PRO A 615 24.55 30.38 1.28
CA PRO A 615 25.11 29.30 2.09
C PRO A 615 24.63 29.30 3.55
N GLU A 616 23.96 30.35 4.02
CA GLU A 616 23.36 30.40 5.36
C GLU A 616 21.91 29.89 5.39
N ASN A 617 21.27 29.73 4.23
CA ASN A 617 19.94 29.13 4.14
C ASN A 617 20.06 27.60 4.27
N ASP A 618 19.36 27.03 5.24
CA ASP A 618 19.43 25.59 5.54
C ASP A 618 19.01 24.72 4.34
N THR A 619 17.89 25.03 3.67
CA THR A 619 17.42 24.28 2.50
C THR A 619 18.42 24.33 1.35
N HIS A 620 19.04 25.51 1.12
CA HIS A 620 20.05 25.68 0.07
C HIS A 620 21.28 24.82 0.37
N LEU A 621 21.77 24.85 1.61
CA LEU A 621 22.95 24.10 2.02
C LEU A 621 22.68 22.60 2.05
N GLU A 622 21.51 22.17 2.54
CA GLU A 622 21.09 20.76 2.56
C GLU A 622 21.04 20.17 1.15
N TYR A 623 20.50 20.89 0.17
CA TYR A 623 20.53 20.46 -1.23
C TYR A 623 21.96 20.21 -1.71
N ILE A 624 22.88 21.16 -1.50
CA ILE A 624 24.26 21.06 -1.95
C ILE A 624 24.96 19.87 -1.29
N LEU A 625 24.78 19.71 0.02
CA LEU A 625 25.40 18.61 0.76
C LEU A 625 24.86 17.26 0.30
N ALA A 626 23.54 17.10 0.17
CA ALA A 626 22.94 15.83 -0.27
C ALA A 626 23.34 15.50 -1.72
N ALA A 627 23.26 16.47 -2.63
CA ALA A 627 23.66 16.28 -4.03
C ALA A 627 25.15 15.94 -4.17
N ALA A 628 26.04 16.63 -3.43
CA ALA A 628 27.47 16.35 -3.45
C ALA A 628 27.80 14.96 -2.85
N HIS A 629 27.10 14.55 -1.80
CA HIS A 629 27.25 13.21 -1.21
C HIS A 629 26.87 12.12 -2.22
N LEU A 630 25.71 12.26 -2.87
CA LEU A 630 25.24 11.30 -3.87
C LEU A 630 26.17 11.25 -5.08
N PHE A 631 26.60 12.40 -5.58
CA PHE A 631 27.56 12.48 -6.68
C PHE A 631 28.91 11.84 -6.32
N ALA A 632 29.42 12.09 -5.11
CA ALA A 632 30.64 11.46 -4.61
C ALA A 632 30.48 9.93 -4.52
N GLN A 633 29.33 9.44 -4.06
CA GLN A 633 29.04 8.00 -4.00
C GLN A 633 29.01 7.37 -5.39
N VAL A 634 28.33 7.99 -6.36
CA VAL A 634 28.30 7.52 -7.77
C VAL A 634 29.72 7.39 -8.33
N HIS A 635 30.59 8.36 -8.06
CA HIS A 635 31.96 8.39 -8.57
C HIS A 635 33.01 7.74 -7.65
N LYS A 636 32.58 7.10 -6.55
CA LYS A 636 33.44 6.44 -5.55
C LYS A 636 34.50 7.38 -4.93
N VAL A 637 34.17 8.66 -4.80
CA VAL A 637 34.99 9.66 -4.10
C VAL A 637 34.63 9.66 -2.61
N PRO A 638 35.60 9.62 -1.68
CA PRO A 638 35.32 9.68 -0.25
C PRO A 638 34.57 10.97 0.14
N PRO A 639 33.38 10.89 0.73
CA PRO A 639 32.65 12.08 1.16
C PRO A 639 33.29 12.74 2.39
N CYS A 640 33.03 14.03 2.58
CA CYS A 640 33.45 14.76 3.78
C CYS A 640 32.22 15.34 4.51
N SER A 641 32.07 15.00 5.79
CA SER A 641 30.92 15.39 6.61
C SER A 641 31.10 16.75 7.32
N ASP A 642 32.14 17.52 7.00
CA ASP A 642 32.37 18.83 7.61
C ASP A 642 31.49 19.91 6.96
N ARG A 643 30.32 20.13 7.55
CA ARG A 643 29.35 21.16 7.14
C ARG A 643 29.95 22.57 7.15
N ALA A 644 30.79 22.90 8.12
CA ALA A 644 31.37 24.24 8.25
C ALA A 644 32.43 24.49 7.16
N ALA A 645 33.26 23.49 6.85
CA ALA A 645 34.23 23.58 5.76
C ALA A 645 33.54 23.70 4.39
N ALA A 646 32.47 22.93 4.14
CA ALA A 646 31.68 23.04 2.91
C ALA A 646 31.05 24.44 2.77
N GLN A 647 30.46 24.95 3.85
CA GLN A 647 29.86 26.29 3.86
C GLN A 647 30.90 27.40 3.58
N ALA A 648 32.08 27.31 4.19
CA ALA A 648 33.17 28.26 3.96
C ALA A 648 33.67 28.24 2.52
N PHE A 649 33.80 27.06 1.91
CA PHE A 649 34.16 26.91 0.50
C PHE A 649 33.12 27.55 -0.43
N LEU A 650 31.83 27.27 -0.19
CA LEU A 650 30.72 27.79 -1.01
C LEU A 650 30.61 29.32 -0.97
N ARG A 651 30.93 29.97 0.16
CA ARG A 651 31.01 31.44 0.26
C ARG A 651 32.02 32.05 -0.70
N SER A 652 33.10 31.34 -1.00
CA SER A 652 34.17 31.82 -1.89
C SER A 652 33.93 31.53 -3.37
N MET A 653 32.92 30.72 -3.69
CA MET A 653 32.62 30.31 -5.05
C MET A 653 31.81 31.36 -5.81
N VAL A 654 32.34 31.82 -6.94
CA VAL A 654 31.66 32.73 -7.85
C VAL A 654 31.42 32.02 -9.17
N LEU A 655 30.16 31.91 -9.57
CA LEU A 655 29.77 31.38 -10.87
C LEU A 655 29.63 32.51 -11.89
N PRO A 656 29.90 32.26 -13.19
CA PRO A 656 29.69 33.25 -14.23
C PRO A 656 28.20 33.61 -14.34
N PRO A 657 27.86 34.87 -14.69
CA PRO A 657 26.47 35.29 -14.89
C PRO A 657 25.85 34.51 -16.05
N PHE A 658 24.61 34.07 -15.88
CA PHE A 658 23.86 33.40 -16.93
C PHE A 658 23.24 34.42 -17.89
N MET A 659 23.26 34.12 -19.19
CA MET A 659 22.63 34.92 -20.22
C MET A 659 21.61 34.08 -20.96
N PRO A 660 20.31 34.45 -20.93
CA PRO A 660 19.27 33.69 -21.62
C PRO A 660 19.47 33.76 -23.14
N GLN A 661 19.08 32.67 -23.82
CA GLN A 661 19.17 32.53 -25.27
C GLN A 661 17.85 32.88 -25.95
N ASP A 662 17.93 33.54 -27.10
CA ASP A 662 16.78 33.81 -27.97
C ASP A 662 16.39 32.55 -28.77
N GLY A 663 15.09 32.29 -28.92
CA GLY A 663 14.57 31.26 -29.84
C GLY A 663 14.44 29.84 -29.26
N LEU A 664 14.75 29.62 -27.98
CA LEU A 664 14.47 28.35 -27.30
C LEU A 664 12.95 28.12 -27.21
N ARG A 665 12.41 27.04 -27.79
CA ARG A 665 10.98 26.72 -27.68
C ARG A 665 10.68 25.97 -26.38
N ILE A 666 9.72 26.48 -25.61
CA ILE A 666 9.18 25.82 -24.42
C ILE A 666 7.79 25.29 -24.79
N PRO A 667 7.59 23.96 -24.80
CA PRO A 667 6.31 23.37 -25.21
C PRO A 667 5.19 23.72 -24.22
N LEU A 668 4.06 24.20 -24.74
CA LEU A 668 2.82 24.40 -23.99
C LEU A 668 1.92 23.16 -24.21
N ALA A 669 1.14 22.81 -23.19
CA ALA A 669 0.53 21.48 -22.94
C ALA A 669 -0.38 20.85 -24.02
N GLU A 670 -0.54 21.43 -25.21
CA GLU A 670 -1.46 20.94 -26.26
C GLU A 670 -0.82 20.76 -27.64
N GLU A 671 0.45 21.10 -27.82
CA GLU A 671 1.19 20.70 -29.01
C GLU A 671 1.85 19.36 -28.70
N GLU A 672 1.33 18.27 -29.30
CA GLU A 672 2.12 17.04 -29.47
C GLU A 672 3.52 17.46 -29.91
N GLU A 673 4.56 16.86 -29.32
CA GLU A 673 5.93 17.05 -29.79
C GLU A 673 5.95 16.88 -31.32
N GLU A 674 5.88 17.98 -32.06
CA GLU A 674 6.41 18.04 -33.42
C GLU A 674 7.91 17.89 -33.24
N VAL A 675 8.27 16.61 -33.17
CA VAL A 675 9.56 15.99 -33.37
C VAL A 675 10.51 16.99 -34.01
N GLN A 676 11.44 17.51 -33.21
CA GLN A 676 12.64 18.14 -33.74
C GLN A 676 13.27 17.19 -34.76
N ALA A 677 13.73 17.80 -35.85
CA ALA A 677 14.25 17.17 -37.06
C ALA A 677 15.07 15.90 -36.80
N PRO A 678 15.08 14.93 -37.73
CA PRO A 678 15.92 13.74 -37.62
C PRO A 678 17.32 14.16 -37.21
N ALA A 679 17.81 13.58 -36.11
CA ALA A 679 19.16 13.82 -35.58
C ALA A 679 20.13 13.93 -36.76
N ASP A 680 20.87 15.02 -36.83
CA ASP A 680 21.82 15.28 -37.91
C ASP A 680 22.81 14.10 -37.89
N SER A 681 22.61 13.16 -38.81
CA SER A 681 23.17 11.81 -38.68
C SER A 681 24.70 11.81 -38.70
N GLY A 682 25.30 12.90 -39.19
CA GLY A 682 26.74 13.17 -39.09
C GLY A 682 27.23 13.43 -37.66
N TRP A 683 26.51 14.22 -36.85
CA TRP A 683 26.93 14.56 -35.48
C TRP A 683 26.91 13.32 -34.57
N LEU A 684 25.87 12.49 -34.69
CA LEU A 684 25.75 11.26 -33.91
C LEU A 684 26.91 10.29 -34.21
N VAL A 685 27.33 10.22 -35.48
CA VAL A 685 28.47 9.38 -35.90
C VAL A 685 29.79 9.92 -35.35
N GLU A 686 29.99 11.24 -35.38
CA GLU A 686 31.18 11.89 -34.81
C GLU A 686 31.26 11.67 -33.30
N LEU A 687 30.18 11.96 -32.56
CA LEU A 687 30.09 11.73 -31.12
C LEU A 687 30.34 10.27 -30.73
N THR A 688 29.78 9.33 -31.50
CA THR A 688 30.01 7.89 -31.27
C THR A 688 31.48 7.54 -31.48
N GLY A 689 32.11 8.06 -32.53
CA GLY A 689 33.54 7.86 -32.81
C GLY A 689 34.44 8.36 -31.69
N ASP A 690 34.21 9.59 -31.23
CA ASP A 690 34.96 10.22 -30.13
C ASP A 690 34.82 9.43 -28.83
N LEU A 691 33.61 8.98 -28.51
CA LEU A 691 33.34 8.18 -27.31
C LEU A 691 34.02 6.81 -27.38
N VAL A 692 33.99 6.14 -28.53
CA VAL A 692 34.65 4.83 -28.72
C VAL A 692 36.16 4.97 -28.56
N GLN A 693 36.77 6.02 -29.11
CA GLN A 693 38.18 6.32 -28.89
C GLN A 693 38.45 6.55 -27.39
N ARG A 694 37.62 7.38 -26.74
CA ARG A 694 37.77 7.69 -25.32
C ARG A 694 37.66 6.45 -24.43
N ARG A 695 36.78 5.51 -24.78
CA ARG A 695 36.65 4.21 -24.11
C ARG A 695 37.93 3.39 -24.19
N GLN A 696 38.58 3.35 -25.36
CA GLN A 696 39.85 2.64 -25.53
C GLN A 696 40.94 3.23 -24.65
N GLU A 697 41.08 4.57 -24.63
CA GLU A 697 42.04 5.26 -23.77
C GLU A 697 41.83 4.96 -22.27
N LEU A 698 40.58 4.85 -21.82
CA LEU A 698 40.24 4.54 -20.42
C LEU A 698 40.52 3.08 -20.05
N LEU A 699 40.35 2.14 -20.98
CA LEU A 699 40.61 0.71 -20.78
C LEU A 699 42.11 0.37 -20.81
N GLU A 700 42.92 1.13 -21.54
CA GLU A 700 44.37 0.96 -21.62
C GLU A 700 45.14 1.55 -20.42
N GLY A 701 44.49 2.37 -19.58
CA GLY A 701 45.09 2.93 -18.37
C GLY A 701 45.26 1.92 -17.22
N GLU A 702 46.47 1.79 -16.68
CA GLU A 702 46.83 0.80 -15.63
C GLU A 702 46.13 1.00 -14.27
N GLU A 703 45.41 2.11 -14.04
CA GLU A 703 44.74 2.44 -12.76
C GLU A 703 43.20 2.38 -12.80
N THR A 704 42.58 1.97 -13.91
CA THR A 704 41.11 2.08 -14.07
C THR A 704 40.38 0.85 -13.50
N GLN A 705 39.92 0.91 -12.24
CA GLN A 705 38.97 -0.08 -11.71
C GLN A 705 37.58 0.12 -12.34
N VAL A 706 37.13 -0.84 -13.14
CA VAL A 706 35.74 -0.94 -13.65
C VAL A 706 34.89 -1.64 -12.57
N PRO A 707 33.67 -1.16 -12.25
CA PRO A 707 32.93 -0.07 -12.91
C PRO A 707 33.38 1.33 -12.46
N LEU A 708 33.41 2.27 -13.43
CA LEU A 708 33.81 3.67 -13.26
C LEU A 708 32.85 4.49 -12.40
N MET A 709 31.57 4.12 -12.43
CA MET A 709 30.48 4.74 -11.67
C MET A 709 29.61 3.63 -11.07
N GLU A 710 28.92 3.94 -9.99
CA GLU A 710 27.97 3.03 -9.35
C GLU A 710 26.58 3.67 -9.31
N PRO A 711 25.58 3.10 -10.01
CA PRO A 711 24.24 3.68 -10.05
C PRO A 711 23.60 3.62 -8.68
N ILE A 712 22.95 4.71 -8.28
CA ILE A 712 22.18 4.79 -7.03
C ILE A 712 20.71 4.67 -7.35
N HIS A 713 20.11 3.53 -6.98
CA HIS A 713 18.66 3.39 -7.01
C HIS A 713 18.02 4.09 -5.81
N PHE A 714 16.93 4.81 -6.05
CA PHE A 714 16.23 5.51 -4.97
C PHE A 714 15.74 4.54 -3.89
N GLU A 715 15.88 4.95 -2.63
CA GLU A 715 15.42 4.21 -1.46
C GLU A 715 14.89 5.21 -0.45
N LYS A 716 13.58 5.14 -0.19
CA LYS A 716 12.84 6.03 0.73
C LYS A 716 13.30 5.91 2.18
N ASP A 717 13.91 4.79 2.56
CA ASP A 717 14.45 4.58 3.91
C ASP A 717 15.91 5.04 4.06
N ASN A 718 16.55 5.51 2.99
CA ASN A 718 17.85 6.17 3.06
C ASN A 718 17.67 7.69 3.31
N ASN A 719 18.27 8.19 4.39
CA ASN A 719 18.15 9.60 4.77
C ASN A 719 18.71 10.54 3.70
N ILE A 720 19.90 10.27 3.14
CA ILE A 720 20.54 11.16 2.14
C ILE A 720 19.67 11.27 0.88
N HIS A 721 19.06 10.15 0.46
CA HIS A 721 18.17 10.14 -0.69
C HIS A 721 16.96 11.07 -0.43
N MET A 722 16.34 10.94 0.75
CA MET A 722 15.21 11.77 1.13
C MET A 722 15.58 13.23 1.39
N ASP A 723 16.77 13.50 1.92
CA ASP A 723 17.27 14.86 2.15
C ASP A 723 17.43 15.59 0.82
N PHE A 724 17.99 14.92 -0.21
CA PHE A 724 18.05 15.46 -1.57
C PHE A 724 16.64 15.74 -2.12
N ILE A 725 15.73 14.75 -2.09
CA ILE A 725 14.38 14.91 -2.64
C ILE A 725 13.64 16.06 -1.98
N THR A 726 13.70 16.15 -0.65
CA THR A 726 13.01 17.17 0.13
C THR A 726 13.57 18.55 -0.18
N ALA A 727 14.88 18.73 -0.14
CA ALA A 727 15.51 20.02 -0.42
C ALA A 727 15.30 20.45 -1.88
N ALA A 728 15.44 19.53 -2.84
CA ALA A 728 15.25 19.81 -4.26
C ALA A 728 13.81 20.24 -4.57
N SER A 729 12.83 19.53 -4.01
CA SER A 729 11.41 19.85 -4.14
C SER A 729 11.07 21.19 -3.49
N ASN A 730 11.58 21.47 -2.29
CA ASN A 730 11.28 22.71 -1.56
C ASN A 730 11.91 23.95 -2.23
N LEU A 731 13.12 23.84 -2.79
CA LEU A 731 13.72 24.91 -3.59
C LEU A 731 12.88 25.23 -4.83
N ARG A 732 12.41 24.20 -5.52
CA ARG A 732 11.50 24.39 -6.67
C ARG A 732 10.14 24.90 -6.23
N ALA A 733 9.65 24.51 -5.06
CA ALA A 733 8.40 25.03 -4.51
C ALA A 733 8.53 26.54 -4.25
N GLU A 734 9.66 26.97 -3.67
CA GLU A 734 9.98 28.38 -3.46
C GLU A 734 9.99 29.18 -4.77
N ASN A 735 10.62 28.66 -5.84
CA ASN A 735 10.61 29.33 -7.16
C ASN A 735 9.20 29.73 -7.64
N TYR A 736 8.17 28.95 -7.32
CA TYR A 736 6.80 29.13 -7.82
C TYR A 736 5.81 29.57 -6.73
N GLY A 737 6.29 29.94 -5.53
CA GLY A 737 5.43 30.32 -4.40
C GLY A 737 4.54 29.19 -3.88
N ILE A 738 4.96 27.93 -4.03
CA ILE A 738 4.26 26.75 -3.54
C ILE A 738 4.67 26.50 -2.08
N PRO A 739 3.74 26.22 -1.15
CA PRO A 739 4.08 25.89 0.22
C PRO A 739 5.02 24.66 0.30
N PRO A 740 6.12 24.71 1.08
CA PRO A 740 7.06 23.60 1.20
C PRO A 740 6.45 22.43 1.98
N ALA A 741 6.97 21.22 1.76
CA ALA A 741 6.68 20.05 2.59
C ALA A 741 7.82 19.78 3.57
N ASP A 742 7.47 19.32 4.77
CA ASP A 742 8.44 18.75 5.68
C ASP A 742 8.99 17.41 5.17
N TRP A 743 10.05 16.92 5.81
CA TRP A 743 10.71 15.67 5.44
C TRP A 743 9.78 14.46 5.48
N LEU A 744 8.87 14.38 6.45
CA LEU A 744 7.98 13.22 6.62
C LEU A 744 6.90 13.19 5.53
N THR A 745 6.33 14.34 5.22
CA THR A 745 5.36 14.55 4.15
C THR A 745 6.00 14.28 2.80
N SER A 746 7.22 14.78 2.59
CA SER A 746 8.03 14.51 1.41
C SER A 746 8.31 13.02 1.26
N LYS A 747 8.71 12.33 2.33
CA LYS A 747 8.92 10.88 2.35
C LYS A 747 7.64 10.10 2.06
N ARG A 748 6.50 10.52 2.61
CA ARG A 748 5.19 9.89 2.37
C ARG A 748 4.81 9.97 0.88
N ILE A 749 4.87 11.17 0.31
CA ILE A 749 4.46 11.44 -1.08
C ILE A 749 5.48 10.87 -2.06
N ALA A 750 6.75 11.29 -1.95
CA ALA A 750 7.80 10.85 -2.85
C ALA A 750 7.93 9.34 -2.77
N GLY A 751 8.06 8.75 -1.57
CA GLY A 751 8.18 7.31 -1.37
C GLY A 751 6.94 6.47 -1.71
N ARG A 752 5.83 7.09 -2.15
CA ARG A 752 4.53 6.46 -2.41
C ARG A 752 4.11 5.54 -1.26
N ILE A 753 4.28 6.02 -0.02
CA ILE A 753 4.06 5.21 1.17
C ILE A 753 2.57 5.03 1.40
N VAL A 754 2.09 3.80 1.19
CA VAL A 754 0.74 3.39 1.59
C VAL A 754 0.71 3.26 3.13
N PRO A 755 -0.13 4.03 3.84
CA PRO A 755 -0.29 3.88 5.28
C PRO A 755 -0.72 2.45 5.62
N ALA A 756 -0.15 1.86 6.68
CA ALA A 756 -0.51 0.51 7.09
C ALA A 756 -0.38 0.36 8.61
N ILE A 757 -1.37 -0.26 9.23
CA ILE A 757 -1.40 -0.54 10.67
C ILE A 757 -1.70 -2.02 10.90
N ILE A 758 -1.03 -2.61 11.90
CA ILE A 758 -1.11 -4.05 12.21
C ILE A 758 -2.54 -4.50 12.52
N THR A 759 -3.38 -3.63 13.08
CA THR A 759 -4.78 -3.94 13.43
C THR A 759 -5.61 -4.27 12.19
N THR A 760 -5.53 -3.43 11.15
CA THR A 760 -6.22 -3.67 9.88
C THR A 760 -5.67 -4.89 9.17
N THR A 761 -4.34 -5.04 9.16
CA THR A 761 -3.66 -6.20 8.57
C THR A 761 -4.10 -7.51 9.19
N ALA A 762 -4.15 -7.61 10.53
CA ALA A 762 -4.57 -8.80 11.24
C ALA A 762 -6.06 -9.12 10.99
N ALA A 763 -6.92 -8.11 10.96
CA ALA A 763 -8.34 -8.28 10.67
C ALA A 763 -8.58 -8.79 9.23
N VAL A 764 -7.91 -8.20 8.24
CA VAL A 764 -7.95 -8.63 6.84
C VAL A 764 -7.45 -10.06 6.68
N ALA A 765 -6.30 -10.41 7.28
CA ALA A 765 -5.77 -11.77 7.23
C ALA A 765 -6.71 -12.79 7.91
N GLY A 766 -7.38 -12.39 9.00
CA GLY A 766 -8.42 -13.21 9.65
C GLY A 766 -9.59 -13.50 8.72
N LEU A 767 -10.16 -12.46 8.09
CA LEU A 767 -11.24 -12.61 7.10
C LEU A 767 -10.82 -13.45 5.89
N ALA A 768 -9.59 -13.29 5.42
CA ALA A 768 -9.00 -14.10 4.36
C ALA A 768 -8.98 -15.60 4.75
N CYS A 769 -8.50 -15.94 5.95
CA CYS A 769 -8.48 -17.32 6.42
C CYS A 769 -9.87 -17.96 6.53
N LEU A 770 -10.93 -17.19 6.78
CA LEU A 770 -12.30 -17.71 6.77
C LEU A 770 -12.73 -18.17 5.36
N GLU A 771 -12.31 -17.45 4.31
CA GLU A 771 -12.55 -17.87 2.93
C GLU A 771 -11.69 -19.09 2.55
N VAL A 772 -10.48 -19.23 3.10
CA VAL A 772 -9.65 -20.43 2.92
C VAL A 772 -10.37 -21.68 3.41
N TYR A 773 -11.08 -21.64 4.55
CA TYR A 773 -11.88 -22.79 4.99
C TYR A 773 -12.91 -23.24 3.94
N LYS A 774 -13.55 -22.29 3.25
CA LYS A 774 -14.56 -22.56 2.22
C LYS A 774 -13.93 -23.13 0.95
N LEU A 775 -12.77 -22.60 0.56
CA LEU A 775 -11.99 -23.08 -0.58
C LEU A 775 -11.53 -24.52 -0.36
N VAL A 776 -10.91 -24.80 0.79
CA VAL A 776 -10.47 -26.14 1.16
C VAL A 776 -11.65 -27.08 1.28
N GLY A 777 -12.77 -26.62 1.86
CA GLY A 777 -14.02 -27.38 1.95
C GLY A 777 -14.73 -27.69 0.63
N GLY A 778 -14.18 -27.23 -0.51
CA GLY A 778 -14.77 -27.45 -1.82
C GLY A 778 -16.10 -26.73 -2.03
N CYS A 779 -16.37 -25.65 -1.31
CA CYS A 779 -17.66 -24.98 -1.32
C CYS A 779 -18.02 -24.47 -2.73
N ARG A 780 -19.15 -24.94 -3.28
CA ARG A 780 -19.70 -24.54 -4.59
C ARG A 780 -20.89 -23.59 -4.49
N ASP A 781 -21.37 -23.30 -3.28
CA ASP A 781 -22.47 -22.37 -3.04
C ASP A 781 -21.91 -20.93 -2.96
N LEU A 782 -22.14 -20.15 -4.02
CA LEU A 782 -21.71 -18.75 -4.10
C LEU A 782 -22.23 -17.91 -2.92
N SER A 783 -23.40 -18.25 -2.36
CA SER A 783 -24.02 -17.49 -1.27
C SER A 783 -23.23 -17.55 0.04
N ARG A 784 -22.24 -18.45 0.13
CA ARG A 784 -21.38 -18.65 1.30
C ARG A 784 -20.10 -17.84 1.27
N TYR A 785 -19.64 -17.46 0.08
CA TYR A 785 -18.46 -16.60 -0.05
C TYR A 785 -18.80 -15.14 0.25
N ARG A 786 -17.80 -14.39 0.74
CA ARG A 786 -17.93 -12.97 1.07
C ARG A 786 -16.73 -12.20 0.52
N HIS A 787 -17.00 -11.23 -0.35
CA HIS A 787 -16.04 -10.14 -0.61
C HIS A 787 -16.21 -9.13 0.51
N SER A 788 -15.17 -8.96 1.33
CA SER A 788 -15.22 -8.16 2.55
C SER A 788 -14.54 -6.81 2.33
N ASN A 789 -15.16 -5.73 2.77
CA ASN A 789 -14.57 -4.39 2.83
C ASN A 789 -14.66 -3.90 4.28
N LEU A 790 -13.51 -3.84 4.94
CA LEU A 790 -13.36 -3.46 6.34
C LEU A 790 -13.03 -1.98 6.45
N ARG A 791 -13.72 -1.29 7.36
CA ARG A 791 -13.35 0.05 7.82
C ARG A 791 -13.38 0.08 9.34
N LEU A 792 -12.19 0.04 9.95
CA LEU A 792 -12.08 -0.02 11.42
C LEU A 792 -12.62 1.24 12.12
N ARG A 793 -12.66 2.39 11.42
CA ARG A 793 -13.23 3.64 11.94
C ARG A 793 -14.71 3.51 12.29
N ASP A 794 -15.51 3.01 11.35
CA ASP A 794 -16.97 2.91 11.50
C ASP A 794 -17.38 1.59 12.16
N VAL A 795 -16.40 0.80 12.60
CA VAL A 795 -16.54 -0.57 13.13
C VAL A 795 -17.42 -1.44 12.22
N GLY A 796 -17.31 -1.19 10.91
CA GLY A 796 -18.15 -1.77 9.89
C GLY A 796 -17.36 -2.67 8.96
N CYS A 797 -17.85 -3.88 8.75
CA CYS A 797 -17.41 -4.73 7.65
C CYS A 797 -18.57 -4.86 6.66
N GLN A 798 -18.39 -4.34 5.45
CA GLN A 798 -19.37 -4.50 4.39
C GLN A 798 -19.07 -5.78 3.63
N TYR A 799 -20.04 -6.69 3.64
CA TYR A 799 -19.96 -7.91 2.88
C TYR A 799 -20.72 -7.78 1.56
N ARG A 800 -20.09 -8.24 0.48
CA ARG A 800 -20.73 -8.39 -0.82
C ARG A 800 -20.61 -9.82 -1.29
N LEU A 801 -21.62 -10.30 -1.99
CA LEU A 801 -21.51 -11.55 -2.72
C LEU A 801 -20.51 -11.37 -3.87
N PRO A 802 -19.57 -12.32 -4.07
CA PRO A 802 -18.72 -12.29 -5.25
C PRO A 802 -19.58 -12.30 -6.53
N PRO A 803 -19.18 -11.57 -7.58
CA PRO A 803 -19.93 -11.55 -8.82
C PRO A 803 -19.95 -12.95 -9.45
N ARG A 804 -21.14 -13.46 -9.77
CA ARG A 804 -21.29 -14.77 -10.44
C ARG A 804 -20.88 -14.66 -11.91
N THR A 805 -20.25 -15.70 -12.42
CA THR A 805 -20.05 -15.83 -13.87
C THR A 805 -21.39 -15.99 -14.59
N ALA A 806 -21.65 -15.16 -15.59
CA ALA A 806 -22.86 -15.26 -16.39
C ALA A 806 -22.65 -16.29 -17.51
N PRO A 807 -23.54 -17.28 -17.66
CA PRO A 807 -23.43 -18.24 -18.72
C PRO A 807 -23.76 -17.61 -20.08
N LEU A 808 -22.97 -17.98 -21.09
CA LEU A 808 -23.16 -17.69 -22.49
C LEU A 808 -23.62 -18.96 -23.19
N GLN A 809 -24.58 -18.86 -24.11
CA GLN A 809 -25.06 -20.01 -24.87
C GLN A 809 -24.48 -19.95 -26.28
N TYR A 810 -23.72 -20.98 -26.67
CA TYR A 810 -23.17 -21.11 -28.02
C TYR A 810 -23.07 -22.58 -28.41
N GLY A 811 -23.55 -22.92 -29.61
CA GLY A 811 -23.50 -24.29 -30.14
C GLY A 811 -24.26 -25.33 -29.28
N GLY A 812 -25.34 -24.92 -28.60
CA GLY A 812 -26.12 -25.81 -27.71
C GLY A 812 -25.40 -26.20 -26.42
N ARG A 813 -24.27 -25.55 -26.10
CA ARG A 813 -23.54 -25.69 -24.82
C ARG A 813 -23.53 -24.37 -24.06
N GLU A 814 -23.51 -24.50 -22.74
CA GLU A 814 -23.30 -23.38 -21.83
C GLU A 814 -21.80 -23.14 -21.66
N TRP A 815 -21.40 -21.87 -21.77
CA TRP A 815 -20.03 -21.40 -21.68
C TRP A 815 -19.92 -20.31 -20.62
N SER A 816 -18.74 -20.19 -20.05
CA SER A 816 -18.38 -19.20 -19.06
C SER A 816 -16.99 -18.68 -19.38
N CYS A 817 -16.58 -17.58 -18.73
CA CYS A 817 -15.22 -17.07 -18.88
C CYS A 817 -14.14 -18.05 -18.37
N TRP A 818 -14.51 -19.10 -17.63
CA TRP A 818 -13.60 -20.13 -17.14
C TRP A 818 -13.44 -21.31 -18.07
N ASP A 819 -14.37 -21.51 -19.00
CA ASP A 819 -14.33 -22.65 -19.90
C ASP A 819 -13.23 -22.46 -20.95
N ARG A 820 -12.55 -23.56 -21.27
CA ARG A 820 -11.43 -23.62 -22.19
C ARG A 820 -11.61 -24.80 -23.14
N LEU A 821 -11.08 -24.69 -24.35
CA LEU A 821 -10.90 -25.83 -25.24
C LEU A 821 -9.52 -26.41 -24.99
N GLU A 822 -9.48 -27.62 -24.45
CA GLU A 822 -8.23 -28.36 -24.31
C GLU A 822 -8.02 -29.27 -25.52
N MET A 823 -6.92 -29.03 -26.23
CA MET A 823 -6.50 -29.89 -27.33
C MET A 823 -5.07 -30.36 -27.10
N ARG A 824 -4.81 -31.61 -27.44
CA ARG A 824 -3.45 -32.12 -27.55
C ARG A 824 -2.92 -31.70 -28.92
N ALA A 825 -2.10 -30.65 -28.97
CA ALA A 825 -1.56 -30.07 -30.20
C ALA A 825 -0.45 -30.92 -30.86
N VAL A 826 -0.61 -32.25 -30.84
CA VAL A 826 0.34 -33.21 -31.41
C VAL A 826 -0.43 -34.21 -32.26
N GLY A 827 -0.04 -34.36 -33.52
CA GLY A 827 -0.61 -35.30 -34.48
C GLY A 827 -0.34 -36.77 -34.12
N ALA A 828 -0.99 -37.69 -34.85
CA ALA A 828 -0.81 -39.14 -34.65
C ALA A 828 0.63 -39.62 -34.93
N ASP A 829 1.39 -38.83 -35.68
CA ASP A 829 2.80 -39.01 -36.03
C ASP A 829 3.78 -38.41 -35.00
N GLY A 830 3.26 -37.76 -33.94
CA GLY A 830 4.07 -37.11 -32.91
C GLY A 830 4.57 -35.71 -33.28
N GLN A 831 4.17 -35.15 -34.42
CA GLN A 831 4.53 -33.78 -34.83
C GLN A 831 3.53 -32.75 -34.32
N GLU A 832 3.94 -31.49 -34.21
CA GLU A 832 3.03 -30.39 -33.86
C GLU A 832 1.95 -30.23 -34.93
N MET A 833 0.70 -30.00 -34.51
CA MET A 833 -0.40 -29.81 -35.45
C MET A 833 -0.23 -28.53 -36.27
N THR A 834 -0.50 -28.62 -37.56
CA THR A 834 -0.64 -27.46 -38.45
C THR A 834 -1.90 -26.66 -38.13
N VAL A 835 -1.92 -25.38 -38.54
CA VAL A 835 -3.12 -24.53 -38.39
C VAL A 835 -4.34 -25.20 -39.05
N GLN A 836 -4.19 -25.78 -40.24
CA GLN A 836 -5.30 -26.48 -40.92
C GLN A 836 -5.82 -27.66 -40.09
N GLU A 837 -4.96 -28.45 -39.46
CA GLU A 837 -5.39 -29.57 -38.61
C GLU A 837 -6.14 -29.09 -37.36
N VAL A 838 -5.76 -27.94 -36.80
CA VAL A 838 -6.48 -27.30 -35.69
C VAL A 838 -7.87 -26.84 -36.12
N LEU A 839 -7.97 -26.19 -37.28
CA LEU A 839 -9.25 -25.78 -37.87
C LEU A 839 -10.15 -26.98 -38.15
N ASP A 840 -9.60 -28.03 -38.76
CA ASP A 840 -10.33 -29.28 -39.04
C ASP A 840 -10.75 -29.99 -37.76
N TRP A 841 -9.96 -29.89 -36.68
CA TRP A 841 -10.32 -30.45 -35.38
C TRP A 841 -11.50 -29.70 -34.75
N LEU A 842 -11.53 -28.37 -34.82
CA LEU A 842 -12.64 -27.54 -34.33
C LEU A 842 -13.93 -27.81 -35.13
N GLU A 843 -13.84 -27.89 -36.45
CA GLU A 843 -14.97 -28.20 -37.32
C GLU A 843 -15.49 -29.63 -37.06
N ARG A 844 -14.61 -30.64 -36.97
CA ARG A 844 -15.01 -32.04 -36.72
C ARG A 844 -15.59 -32.26 -35.32
N THR A 845 -15.01 -31.62 -34.30
CA THR A 845 -15.36 -31.89 -32.90
C THR A 845 -16.55 -31.05 -32.45
N HIS A 846 -16.67 -29.82 -32.95
CA HIS A 846 -17.66 -28.85 -32.50
C HIS A 846 -18.59 -28.34 -33.60
N GLY A 847 -18.31 -28.61 -34.89
CA GLY A 847 -19.06 -28.03 -36.01
C GLY A 847 -18.82 -26.53 -36.15
N TRP A 848 -17.65 -26.05 -35.74
CA TRP A 848 -17.34 -24.62 -35.68
C TRP A 848 -16.42 -24.18 -36.80
N THR A 849 -16.95 -23.32 -37.66
CA THR A 849 -16.18 -22.65 -38.70
C THR A 849 -15.48 -21.42 -38.11
N VAL A 850 -14.17 -21.53 -37.92
CA VAL A 850 -13.33 -20.46 -37.39
C VAL A 850 -13.13 -19.38 -38.45
N THR A 851 -13.52 -18.15 -38.17
CA THR A 851 -13.27 -17.01 -39.08
C THR A 851 -11.91 -16.37 -38.85
N MET A 852 -11.40 -16.43 -37.63
CA MET A 852 -10.15 -15.81 -37.22
C MET A 852 -9.53 -16.55 -36.05
N LEU A 853 -8.19 -16.74 -36.09
CA LEU A 853 -7.41 -17.32 -35.00
C LEU A 853 -6.31 -16.34 -34.61
N LEU A 854 -6.19 -16.05 -33.31
CA LEU A 854 -5.26 -15.07 -32.75
C LEU A 854 -4.36 -15.73 -31.69
N HIS A 855 -3.11 -15.29 -31.61
CA HIS A 855 -2.23 -15.54 -30.48
C HIS A 855 -1.76 -14.21 -29.90
N GLY A 856 -2.31 -13.84 -28.73
CA GLY A 856 -2.23 -12.47 -28.23
C GLY A 856 -2.93 -11.52 -29.20
N TYR A 857 -2.19 -10.52 -29.69
CA TYR A 857 -2.67 -9.57 -30.71
C TYR A 857 -2.30 -9.99 -32.15
N THR A 858 -1.59 -11.11 -32.31
CA THR A 858 -1.10 -11.56 -33.62
C THR A 858 -2.14 -12.45 -34.29
N VAL A 859 -2.53 -12.10 -35.52
CA VAL A 859 -3.42 -12.93 -36.35
C VAL A 859 -2.64 -14.12 -36.91
N LEU A 860 -3.03 -15.33 -36.53
CA LEU A 860 -2.47 -16.59 -37.04
C LEU A 860 -3.23 -17.11 -38.27
N TYR A 861 -4.55 -16.86 -38.32
CA TYR A 861 -5.41 -17.23 -39.44
C TYR A 861 -6.53 -16.21 -39.61
N ASP A 862 -6.82 -15.87 -40.86
CA ASP A 862 -7.92 -15.00 -41.29
C ASP A 862 -8.61 -15.68 -42.47
N GLY A 863 -9.82 -16.19 -42.24
CA GLY A 863 -10.56 -16.96 -43.24
C GLY A 863 -10.92 -16.14 -44.47
N GLY A 864 -11.14 -14.83 -44.33
CA GLY A 864 -11.43 -13.95 -45.47
C GLY A 864 -10.22 -13.80 -46.40
N LYS A 865 -9.03 -13.59 -45.83
CA LYS A 865 -7.78 -13.50 -46.60
C LYS A 865 -7.38 -14.83 -47.23
N ASP A 866 -7.61 -15.95 -46.55
CA ASP A 866 -7.33 -17.29 -47.10
C ASP A 866 -8.26 -17.58 -48.29
N GLU A 867 -9.54 -17.22 -48.22
CA GLU A 867 -10.48 -17.39 -49.33
C GLU A 867 -10.14 -16.49 -50.54
N GLU A 868 -9.73 -15.24 -50.31
CA GLU A 868 -9.20 -14.36 -51.36
C GLU A 868 -7.95 -14.96 -52.02
N THR A 869 -7.00 -15.45 -51.22
CA THR A 869 -5.76 -16.06 -51.71
C THR A 869 -6.05 -17.33 -52.52
N ARG A 870 -6.93 -18.22 -52.03
CA ARG A 870 -7.35 -19.44 -52.74
C ARG A 870 -8.12 -19.12 -54.02
N SER A 871 -8.91 -18.05 -54.03
CA SER A 871 -9.66 -17.59 -55.21
C SER A 871 -8.72 -17.03 -56.27
N TRP A 872 -7.72 -16.23 -55.87
CA TRP A 872 -6.67 -15.75 -56.75
C TRP A 872 -5.83 -16.90 -57.34
N GLN A 873 -5.43 -17.88 -56.53
CA GLN A 873 -4.71 -19.07 -57.00
C GLN A 873 -5.54 -19.93 -57.96
N ARG A 874 -6.86 -20.02 -57.73
CA ARG A 874 -7.79 -20.70 -58.66
C ARG A 874 -7.98 -19.93 -59.96
N ALA A 875 -7.86 -18.59 -59.95
CA ALA A 875 -7.90 -17.78 -61.16
C ALA A 875 -6.59 -17.81 -61.96
N GLN A 876 -5.46 -18.13 -61.32
CA GLN A 876 -4.16 -18.31 -61.98
C GLN A 876 -3.94 -19.70 -62.60
N ARG A 877 -4.65 -20.72 -62.12
CA ARG A 877 -4.65 -22.08 -62.68
C ARG A 877 -5.68 -22.21 -63.78
#